data_AF-A0A8D8G6V5-F1
#
_entry.id   AF-A0A8D8G6V5-F1
#
_cell.length_a   1.000
_cell.length_b   1.000
_cell.length_c   1.000
_cell.angle_alpha   90.00
_cell.angle_beta   90.00
_cell.angle_gamma   90.00
#
_symmetry.space_group_name_H-M   'P 1'
#
loop_
_entity.id
_entity.type
_entity.pdbx_description
1 polymer ?
#
loop_
_entity_poly.entity_id
_entity_poly.type
_entity_poly.pdbx_seq_one_letter_code
_entity_poly.pdbx_strand_id
1 'polypeptide(L)'
;VRRRHGFFLPNFRKFLQELARIGAAIMDVLKPKPVPPYSADETVLWFEFLLKPALLTKHLSKAAPDPSPTELITQFLSIAPENQNQNELNSPEADSMNKNEGLKYSKKQLALKILALKVAAYLRWDLGVLEKNLPLQRQVQLLSDLCSVTAGKAVNLPLSLVHECPIIGPDGSQHSLNFALTLYHRWVLRAQVIRGSVARSNKPFVHVAGVADTTPYSMRDDSFINSLEPFTNISIDFLNQVINDVEPFRILTFDSFVALDAHTDGVQQRFDLAIPISKAEIKAQIYYDLCLYYLYVQKYELAKQNIVLSKQNFDQIRQEYSVKPSKVFLYCSVDEEQLLGYMMACGVTGEPEGLLQRLNESVINHYSDIVSILKEDNIKREIPMTQRKILELNVEGFVSMGSPEAGTNDQKELELAVVALNVIRHVLDGDNILGSNVALQKYKQQQLKLIELMLQYGDEQFDELSLSDREVLKRYFLQTINLMNNPSGIEPILKSYQKLVSPQEFDDLKRQKAKEDVQFSGIGVQSDWSVCDSKLMRLEVGTFERQLITCTHASGVRKMLVKLAGTNPTKPLWSINPSWSIPMPMKQLLMSLQRGFLQDFAYILVGKSRELAAKKDYSAAIALLTCLKSETTRQDLANNPLVLKLGKMA
;
A
#
# COMPACT_ATOMS: atom_id res chain seq x y z
N VAL A 1 -67.19 40.53 -68.20
CA VAL A 1 -68.41 40.79 -67.40
C VAL A 1 -68.69 39.58 -66.50
N ARG A 2 -68.73 39.78 -65.17
CA ARG A 2 -69.30 38.91 -64.10
C ARG A 2 -68.62 37.52 -63.84
N ARG A 3 -68.02 37.29 -62.65
CA ARG A 3 -68.57 36.76 -61.36
C ARG A 3 -69.02 35.27 -61.48
N ARG A 4 -68.57 34.27 -60.69
CA ARG A 4 -68.64 34.05 -59.22
C ARG A 4 -67.80 32.80 -58.80
N HIS A 5 -67.12 32.85 -57.64
CA HIS A 5 -67.22 32.00 -56.41
C HIS A 5 -67.18 30.47 -56.60
N GLY A 6 -66.41 29.65 -55.87
CA GLY A 6 -65.76 29.78 -54.56
C GLY A 6 -66.20 28.63 -53.67
N PHE A 7 -65.31 27.71 -53.25
CA PHE A 7 -65.56 26.71 -52.19
C PHE A 7 -64.23 26.22 -51.59
N PHE A 8 -64.26 25.86 -50.30
CA PHE A 8 -63.20 25.30 -49.42
C PHE A 8 -62.33 26.27 -48.60
N LEU A 9 -62.94 26.97 -47.63
CA LEU A 9 -62.23 27.54 -46.46
C LEU A 9 -63.00 27.48 -45.10
N PRO A 10 -63.58 26.34 -44.64
CA PRO A 10 -64.05 26.24 -43.23
C PRO A 10 -62.97 25.73 -42.24
N ASN A 11 -62.12 24.79 -42.65
CA ASN A 11 -61.18 24.11 -41.72
C ASN A 11 -59.88 24.89 -41.45
N PHE A 12 -59.41 25.66 -42.44
CA PHE A 12 -58.20 26.48 -42.32
C PHE A 12 -58.38 27.67 -41.36
N ARG A 13 -59.56 28.28 -41.37
CA ARG A 13 -59.90 29.40 -40.47
C ARG A 13 -60.08 28.92 -39.03
N LYS A 14 -60.62 27.71 -38.83
CA LYS A 14 -60.69 27.07 -37.51
C LYS A 14 -59.30 26.75 -36.95
N PHE A 15 -58.42 26.14 -37.73
CA PHE A 15 -57.05 25.82 -37.30
C PHE A 15 -56.23 27.07 -36.92
N LEU A 16 -56.31 28.15 -37.71
CA LEU A 16 -55.64 29.41 -37.39
C LEU A 16 -56.28 30.14 -36.19
N GLN A 17 -57.61 30.03 -36.00
CA GLN A 17 -58.29 30.56 -34.82
C GLN A 17 -57.99 29.75 -33.55
N GLU A 18 -57.76 28.45 -33.65
CA GLU A 18 -57.33 27.58 -32.55
C GLU A 18 -55.90 27.93 -32.12
N LEU A 19 -54.97 28.09 -33.08
CA LEU A 19 -53.60 28.53 -32.82
C LEU A 19 -53.55 29.96 -32.24
N ALA A 20 -54.41 30.88 -32.70
CA ALA A 20 -54.51 32.24 -32.17
C ALA A 20 -55.16 32.29 -30.77
N ARG A 21 -56.18 31.44 -30.49
CA ARG A 21 -56.77 31.31 -29.16
C ARG A 21 -55.82 30.67 -28.16
N ILE A 22 -55.03 29.69 -28.57
CA ILE A 22 -54.00 29.06 -27.74
C ILE A 22 -52.86 30.05 -27.46
N GLY A 23 -52.45 30.83 -28.46
CA GLY A 23 -51.48 31.91 -28.28
C GLY A 23 -51.96 33.02 -27.33
N ALA A 24 -53.26 33.37 -27.38
CA ALA A 24 -53.86 34.33 -26.46
C ALA A 24 -54.08 33.78 -25.04
N ALA A 25 -54.43 32.50 -24.89
CA ALA A 25 -54.62 31.85 -23.59
C ALA A 25 -53.29 31.59 -22.84
N ILE A 26 -52.17 31.44 -23.56
CA ILE A 26 -50.82 31.30 -22.98
C ILE A 26 -50.27 32.66 -22.52
N MET A 27 -50.64 33.76 -23.16
CA MET A 27 -50.23 35.11 -22.75
C MET A 27 -50.77 35.52 -21.37
N ASP A 28 -51.87 34.94 -20.88
CA ASP A 28 -52.43 35.24 -19.55
C ASP A 28 -51.84 34.38 -18.41
N VAL A 29 -51.17 33.25 -18.72
CA VAL A 29 -50.63 32.31 -17.69
C VAL A 29 -49.13 32.49 -17.45
N LEU A 30 -48.43 33.26 -18.28
CA LEU A 30 -46.99 33.52 -18.12
C LEU A 30 -46.71 35.02 -18.15
N LYS A 31 -46.93 35.72 -17.03
CA LYS A 31 -46.16 36.94 -16.75
C LYS A 31 -44.70 36.51 -16.54
N PRO A 32 -43.75 36.90 -17.41
CA PRO A 32 -42.34 36.59 -17.18
C PRO A 32 -41.84 37.37 -15.96
N LYS A 33 -41.02 36.73 -15.11
CA LYS A 33 -40.08 37.48 -14.27
C LYS A 33 -39.20 38.31 -15.21
N PRO A 34 -38.88 39.57 -14.88
CA PRO A 34 -38.16 40.45 -15.80
C PRO A 34 -36.77 39.89 -16.09
N VAL A 35 -36.53 39.51 -17.34
CA VAL A 35 -35.21 39.15 -17.87
C VAL A 35 -34.54 40.46 -18.34
N PRO A 36 -33.26 40.70 -18.02
CA PRO A 36 -32.55 41.89 -18.49
C PRO A 36 -32.50 41.93 -20.03
N PRO A 37 -32.51 43.13 -20.64
CA PRO A 37 -32.81 43.34 -22.08
C PRO A 37 -31.71 42.92 -23.07
N TYR A 38 -30.76 42.06 -22.69
CA TYR A 38 -29.64 41.64 -23.54
C TYR A 38 -29.78 40.25 -24.17
N SER A 39 -30.85 39.48 -23.90
CA SER A 39 -30.95 38.05 -24.28
C SER A 39 -32.18 37.66 -25.13
N ALA A 40 -32.97 38.63 -25.59
CA ALA A 40 -34.22 38.33 -26.32
C ALA A 40 -33.99 37.75 -27.73
N ASP A 41 -32.87 38.07 -28.38
CA ASP A 41 -32.58 37.62 -29.76
C ASP A 41 -31.93 36.22 -29.84
N GLU A 42 -31.62 35.58 -28.70
CA GLU A 42 -30.90 34.28 -28.66
C GLU A 42 -31.73 33.10 -28.11
N THR A 43 -32.92 33.34 -27.56
CA THR A 43 -33.73 32.28 -26.93
C THR A 43 -34.49 31.47 -27.98
N VAL A 44 -33.99 30.29 -28.34
CA VAL A 44 -34.66 29.38 -29.28
C VAL A 44 -35.76 28.57 -28.57
N LEU A 45 -37.00 28.72 -29.00
CA LEU A 45 -38.13 27.94 -28.45
C LEU A 45 -38.18 26.52 -29.04
N TRP A 46 -38.66 25.53 -28.26
CA TRP A 46 -38.63 24.11 -28.63
C TRP A 46 -39.32 23.80 -29.98
N PHE A 47 -40.40 24.53 -30.31
CA PHE A 47 -41.16 24.28 -31.54
C PHE A 47 -40.44 24.81 -32.79
N GLU A 48 -39.47 25.73 -32.64
CA GLU A 48 -38.70 26.22 -33.77
C GLU A 48 -37.83 25.12 -34.40
N PHE A 49 -37.42 24.13 -33.61
CA PHE A 49 -36.69 22.94 -34.11
C PHE A 49 -37.55 22.07 -35.04
N LEU A 50 -38.89 22.12 -34.91
CA LEU A 50 -39.82 21.45 -35.83
C LEU A 50 -40.06 22.25 -37.11
N LEU A 51 -40.00 23.59 -37.01
CA LEU A 51 -40.26 24.48 -38.14
C LEU A 51 -39.02 24.69 -39.03
N LYS A 52 -37.82 24.60 -38.46
CA LYS A 52 -36.55 24.87 -39.13
C LYS A 52 -35.63 23.64 -39.01
N PRO A 53 -35.63 22.69 -39.96
CA PRO A 53 -34.88 21.44 -39.86
C PRO A 53 -33.37 21.59 -39.60
N ALA A 54 -32.74 22.65 -40.14
CA ALA A 54 -31.31 22.93 -39.94
C ALA A 54 -30.99 23.59 -38.58
N LEU A 55 -32.00 24.06 -37.84
CA LEU A 55 -31.79 24.78 -36.58
C LEU A 55 -31.21 23.87 -35.51
N LEU A 56 -31.65 22.62 -35.45
CA LEU A 56 -31.15 21.66 -34.47
C LEU A 56 -29.65 21.43 -34.64
N THR A 57 -29.20 21.18 -35.87
CA THR A 57 -27.77 20.99 -36.18
C THR A 57 -26.96 22.23 -35.82
N LYS A 58 -27.43 23.43 -36.21
CA LYS A 58 -26.77 24.70 -35.89
C LYS A 58 -26.67 24.93 -34.39
N HIS A 59 -27.73 24.62 -33.64
CA HIS A 59 -27.76 24.76 -32.19
C HIS A 59 -26.76 23.83 -31.51
N LEU A 60 -26.78 22.53 -31.85
CA LEU A 60 -25.91 21.52 -31.26
C LEU A 60 -24.42 21.78 -31.55
N SER A 61 -24.10 22.42 -32.67
CA SER A 61 -22.71 22.79 -33.03
C SER A 61 -22.11 23.97 -32.24
N LYS A 62 -22.91 24.66 -31.41
CA LYS A 62 -22.40 25.74 -30.54
C LYS A 62 -21.47 25.16 -29.46
N ALA A 63 -20.48 25.94 -29.01
CA ALA A 63 -19.55 25.52 -27.96
C ALA A 63 -20.23 25.26 -26.60
N ALA A 64 -21.26 26.05 -26.28
CA ALA A 64 -22.10 25.89 -25.10
C ALA A 64 -23.57 26.11 -25.51
N PRO A 65 -24.25 25.09 -26.05
CA PRO A 65 -25.64 25.22 -26.44
C PRO A 65 -26.52 25.38 -25.19
N ASP A 66 -27.37 26.42 -25.18
CA ASP A 66 -28.40 26.65 -24.16
C ASP A 66 -29.79 26.70 -24.84
N PRO A 67 -30.67 25.71 -24.60
CA PRO A 67 -30.51 24.57 -23.69
C PRO A 67 -29.49 23.54 -24.19
N SER A 68 -28.87 22.82 -23.25
CA SER A 68 -27.92 21.74 -23.51
C SER A 68 -28.60 20.56 -24.24
N PRO A 69 -27.84 19.65 -24.88
CA PRO A 69 -28.44 18.52 -25.61
C PRO A 69 -29.33 17.62 -24.73
N THR A 70 -28.94 17.38 -23.48
CA THR A 70 -29.72 16.57 -22.53
C THR A 70 -30.96 17.29 -22.00
N GLU A 71 -30.90 18.62 -21.87
CA GLU A 71 -32.09 19.44 -21.59
C GLU A 71 -33.06 19.45 -22.78
N LEU A 72 -32.56 19.50 -24.02
CA LEU A 72 -33.40 19.37 -25.22
C LEU A 72 -34.11 18.02 -25.27
N ILE A 73 -33.42 16.92 -25.00
CA ILE A 73 -34.04 15.58 -24.89
C ILE A 73 -35.17 15.64 -23.84
N THR A 74 -34.90 16.19 -22.66
CA THR A 74 -35.89 16.31 -21.59
C THR A 74 -37.09 17.16 -22.00
N GLN A 75 -36.87 18.30 -22.65
CA GLN A 75 -37.93 19.19 -23.14
C GLN A 75 -38.79 18.49 -24.19
N PHE A 76 -38.19 17.89 -25.22
CA PHE A 76 -38.93 17.20 -26.28
C PHE A 76 -39.78 16.04 -25.72
N LEU A 77 -39.22 15.24 -24.82
CA LEU A 77 -39.94 14.13 -24.19
C LEU A 77 -41.00 14.59 -23.17
N SER A 78 -40.85 15.77 -22.56
CA SER A 78 -41.85 16.33 -21.64
C SER A 78 -43.06 16.92 -22.35
N ILE A 79 -42.85 17.43 -23.56
CA ILE A 79 -43.90 18.05 -24.39
C ILE A 79 -44.59 17.01 -25.27
N ALA A 80 -43.92 15.88 -25.54
CA ALA A 80 -44.51 14.75 -26.24
C ALA A 80 -45.74 14.24 -25.47
N PRO A 81 -46.94 14.22 -26.09
CA PRO A 81 -48.13 13.70 -25.43
C PRO A 81 -47.90 12.26 -24.95
N GLU A 82 -48.26 11.96 -23.70
CA GLU A 82 -48.22 10.59 -23.19
C GLU A 82 -49.18 9.69 -23.98
N ASN A 83 -48.84 8.40 -24.10
CA ASN A 83 -49.69 7.44 -24.79
C ASN A 83 -51.02 7.31 -24.02
N GLN A 84 -52.14 7.80 -24.58
CA GLN A 84 -53.48 7.63 -24.00
C GLN A 84 -53.95 6.15 -23.95
N ASN A 85 -53.16 5.20 -24.48
CA ASN A 85 -53.54 3.80 -24.62
C ASN A 85 -53.07 2.88 -23.47
N GLN A 86 -52.55 3.40 -22.35
CA GLN A 86 -52.22 2.53 -21.21
C GLN A 86 -53.46 1.83 -20.60
N ASN A 87 -54.67 2.32 -20.83
CA ASN A 87 -55.90 1.78 -20.23
C ASN A 87 -56.74 0.85 -21.13
N GLU A 88 -56.49 0.75 -22.44
CA GLU A 88 -57.34 -0.06 -23.35
C GLU A 88 -56.77 -1.45 -23.71
N LEU A 89 -55.53 -1.77 -23.31
CA LEU A 89 -54.92 -3.09 -23.58
C LEU A 89 -55.14 -4.15 -22.48
N ASN A 90 -55.87 -3.84 -21.42
CA ASN A 90 -56.22 -4.79 -20.34
C ASN A 90 -57.58 -5.51 -20.56
N SER A 91 -58.16 -5.47 -21.77
CA SER A 91 -59.37 -6.24 -22.07
C SER A 91 -59.01 -7.65 -22.55
N PRO A 92 -59.59 -8.72 -21.97
CA PRO A 92 -59.24 -10.12 -22.28
C PRO A 92 -59.72 -10.63 -23.65
N GLU A 93 -60.05 -9.76 -24.61
CA GLU A 93 -60.49 -10.11 -25.97
C GLU A 93 -59.46 -9.78 -27.07
N ALA A 94 -58.20 -9.50 -26.71
CA ALA A 94 -57.14 -9.09 -27.65
C ALA A 94 -56.50 -10.23 -28.47
N ASP A 95 -57.06 -11.45 -28.47
CA ASP A 95 -56.48 -12.63 -29.14
C ASP A 95 -56.82 -12.77 -30.64
N SER A 96 -57.39 -11.73 -31.27
CA SER A 96 -57.79 -11.82 -32.69
C SER A 96 -57.42 -10.65 -33.60
N MET A 97 -56.34 -9.91 -33.31
CA MET A 97 -55.76 -8.93 -34.26
C MET A 97 -54.22 -8.95 -34.28
N ASN A 98 -53.64 -10.11 -34.57
CA ASN A 98 -52.22 -10.23 -34.92
C ASN A 98 -52.06 -10.38 -36.44
N LYS A 99 -51.82 -9.25 -37.14
CA LYS A 99 -50.96 -9.11 -38.34
C LYS A 99 -50.97 -7.65 -38.83
N ASN A 100 -49.79 -7.03 -38.88
CA ASN A 100 -49.47 -5.77 -39.59
C ASN A 100 -50.07 -4.44 -39.09
N GLU A 101 -50.18 -4.21 -37.78
CA GLU A 101 -50.36 -2.84 -37.29
C GLU A 101 -49.00 -2.17 -37.06
N GLY A 102 -48.67 -1.16 -37.86
CA GLY A 102 -47.45 -0.34 -37.72
C GLY A 102 -47.47 0.56 -36.48
N LEU A 103 -46.46 1.42 -36.35
CA LEU A 103 -46.29 2.31 -35.19
C LEU A 103 -47.43 3.34 -35.04
N LYS A 104 -48.26 3.19 -33.99
CA LYS A 104 -49.42 4.06 -33.70
C LYS A 104 -49.04 5.29 -32.85
N TYR A 105 -48.21 6.19 -33.39
CA TYR A 105 -47.97 7.51 -32.78
C TYR A 105 -48.67 8.63 -33.54
N SER A 106 -49.19 9.63 -32.83
CA SER A 106 -49.63 10.86 -33.48
C SER A 106 -48.44 11.58 -34.13
N LYS A 107 -48.68 12.37 -35.19
CA LYS A 107 -47.62 13.13 -35.90
C LYS A 107 -46.81 14.00 -34.94
N LYS A 108 -47.46 14.64 -33.96
CA LYS A 108 -46.80 15.44 -32.92
C LYS A 108 -45.90 14.60 -32.01
N GLN A 109 -46.41 13.47 -31.51
CA GLN A 109 -45.62 12.56 -30.65
C GLN A 109 -44.38 12.05 -31.39
N LEU A 110 -44.58 11.55 -32.61
CA LEU A 110 -43.50 11.02 -33.41
C LEU A 110 -42.43 12.08 -33.72
N ALA A 111 -42.83 13.30 -34.10
CA ALA A 111 -41.88 14.37 -34.41
C ALA A 111 -40.99 14.73 -33.22
N LEU A 112 -41.57 14.86 -32.03
CA LEU A 112 -40.82 15.18 -30.81
C LEU A 112 -39.90 14.04 -30.36
N LYS A 113 -40.36 12.79 -30.44
CA LYS A 113 -39.55 11.61 -30.13
C LYS A 113 -38.37 11.48 -31.10
N ILE A 114 -38.60 11.69 -32.40
CA ILE A 114 -37.54 11.67 -33.41
C ILE A 114 -36.51 12.77 -33.15
N LEU A 115 -36.92 13.99 -32.76
CA LEU A 115 -35.97 15.03 -32.36
C LEU A 115 -35.13 14.61 -31.14
N ALA A 116 -35.74 14.00 -30.13
CA ALA A 116 -35.01 13.48 -28.96
C ALA A 116 -33.98 12.39 -29.36
N LEU A 117 -34.38 11.43 -30.20
CA LEU A 117 -33.47 10.39 -30.72
C LEU A 117 -32.35 10.97 -31.58
N LYS A 118 -32.64 12.01 -32.35
CA LYS A 118 -31.66 12.71 -33.18
C LYS A 118 -30.63 13.45 -32.32
N VAL A 119 -31.05 14.06 -31.20
CA VAL A 119 -30.12 14.63 -30.21
C VAL A 119 -29.31 13.55 -29.50
N ALA A 120 -29.92 12.42 -29.13
CA ALA A 120 -29.18 11.29 -28.53
C ALA A 120 -28.14 10.70 -29.48
N ALA A 121 -28.43 10.64 -30.79
CA ALA A 121 -27.48 10.24 -31.82
C ALA A 121 -26.34 11.26 -31.99
N TYR A 122 -26.60 12.56 -31.81
CA TYR A 122 -25.55 13.59 -31.76
C TYR A 122 -24.60 13.38 -30.57
N LEU A 123 -25.13 12.95 -29.42
CA LEU A 123 -24.35 12.54 -28.25
C LEU A 123 -23.69 11.15 -28.41
N ARG A 124 -23.75 10.55 -29.61
CA ARG A 124 -23.19 9.23 -29.93
C ARG A 124 -23.71 8.10 -29.04
N TRP A 125 -24.91 8.26 -28.48
CA TRP A 125 -25.51 7.27 -27.59
C TRP A 125 -24.64 6.94 -26.36
N ASP A 126 -23.82 7.88 -25.90
CA ASP A 126 -22.97 7.69 -24.74
C ASP A 126 -23.82 7.55 -23.47
N LEU A 127 -23.96 6.30 -23.00
CA LEU A 127 -24.73 5.99 -21.80
C LEU A 127 -24.19 6.72 -20.56
N GLY A 128 -22.89 6.99 -20.46
CA GLY A 128 -22.34 7.75 -19.34
C GLY A 128 -22.85 9.19 -19.30
N VAL A 129 -23.03 9.81 -20.48
CA VAL A 129 -23.62 11.16 -20.60
C VAL A 129 -25.11 11.12 -20.30
N LEU A 130 -25.84 10.14 -20.82
CA LEU A 130 -27.29 10.02 -20.64
C LEU A 130 -27.65 9.69 -19.19
N GLU A 131 -26.94 8.76 -18.55
CA GLU A 131 -27.17 8.33 -17.17
C GLU A 131 -26.93 9.46 -16.16
N LYS A 132 -25.90 10.28 -16.40
CA LYS A 132 -25.53 11.39 -15.50
C LYS A 132 -26.48 12.59 -15.60
N ASN A 133 -27.00 12.86 -16.80
CA ASN A 133 -27.67 14.13 -17.11
C ASN A 133 -29.17 14.00 -17.42
N LEU A 134 -29.72 12.77 -17.55
CA LEU A 134 -31.15 12.54 -17.72
C LEU A 134 -31.74 11.85 -16.49
N PRO A 135 -32.95 12.23 -16.03
CA PRO A 135 -33.68 11.47 -15.03
C PRO A 135 -33.97 10.03 -15.50
N LEU A 136 -34.02 9.06 -14.57
CA LEU A 136 -34.21 7.65 -14.89
C LEU A 136 -35.43 7.39 -15.81
N GLN A 137 -36.56 8.02 -15.50
CA GLN A 137 -37.77 7.91 -16.32
C GLN A 137 -37.56 8.37 -17.77
N ARG A 138 -36.73 9.41 -17.98
CA ARG A 138 -36.40 9.91 -19.32
C ARG A 138 -35.43 8.99 -20.05
N GLN A 139 -34.51 8.33 -19.34
CA GLN A 139 -33.66 7.29 -19.91
C GLN A 139 -34.51 6.12 -20.44
N VAL A 140 -35.43 5.60 -19.62
CA VAL A 140 -36.34 4.51 -19.99
C VAL A 140 -37.24 4.91 -21.16
N GLN A 141 -37.81 6.11 -21.12
CA GLN A 141 -38.65 6.63 -22.20
C GLN A 141 -37.88 6.73 -23.53
N LEU A 142 -36.65 7.27 -23.50
CA LEU A 142 -35.80 7.43 -24.68
C LEU A 142 -35.43 6.07 -25.29
N LEU A 143 -35.04 5.08 -24.47
CA LEU A 143 -34.72 3.73 -24.93
C LEU A 143 -35.95 3.00 -25.49
N SER A 144 -37.11 3.17 -24.85
CA SER A 144 -38.39 2.61 -25.31
C SER A 144 -38.79 3.20 -26.67
N ASP A 145 -38.63 4.51 -26.83
CA ASP A 145 -38.90 5.22 -28.08
C ASP A 145 -37.92 4.80 -29.19
N LEU A 146 -36.63 4.60 -28.86
CA LEU A 146 -35.63 4.08 -29.80
C LEU A 146 -36.01 2.68 -30.30
N CYS A 147 -36.33 1.76 -29.39
CA CYS A 147 -36.78 0.40 -29.75
C CYS A 147 -38.07 0.44 -30.58
N SER A 148 -39.03 1.30 -30.23
CA SER A 148 -40.30 1.41 -30.95
C SER A 148 -40.12 1.95 -32.38
N VAL A 149 -39.31 2.99 -32.54
CA VAL A 149 -39.03 3.60 -33.86
C VAL A 149 -38.25 2.64 -34.75
N THR A 150 -37.27 1.93 -34.20
CA THR A 150 -36.44 0.96 -34.96
C THR A 150 -37.17 -0.34 -35.27
N ALA A 151 -38.09 -0.78 -34.41
CA ALA A 151 -38.97 -1.92 -34.68
C ALA A 151 -40.11 -1.57 -35.64
N GLY A 152 -40.45 -0.29 -35.84
CA GLY A 152 -41.62 0.13 -36.62
C GLY A 152 -42.96 -0.27 -35.97
N LYS A 153 -42.95 -0.60 -34.68
CA LYS A 153 -44.09 -1.00 -33.85
C LYS A 153 -43.84 -0.57 -32.40
N ALA A 154 -44.89 -0.31 -31.63
CA ALA A 154 -44.73 0.04 -30.22
C ALA A 154 -44.06 -1.10 -29.43
N VAL A 155 -42.95 -0.79 -28.77
CA VAL A 155 -42.20 -1.68 -27.88
C VAL A 155 -42.27 -1.11 -26.47
N ASN A 156 -42.68 -1.91 -25.50
CA ASN A 156 -42.71 -1.52 -24.09
C ASN A 156 -41.55 -2.17 -23.35
N LEU A 157 -40.81 -1.37 -22.58
CA LEU A 157 -39.75 -1.84 -21.69
C LEU A 157 -40.29 -1.98 -20.25
N PRO A 158 -39.82 -2.94 -19.44
CA PRO A 158 -38.78 -3.92 -19.74
C PRO A 158 -39.26 -5.04 -20.68
N LEU A 159 -38.37 -5.52 -21.57
CA LEU A 159 -38.69 -6.52 -22.63
C LEU A 159 -38.98 -7.93 -22.11
N SER A 160 -38.94 -8.11 -20.81
CA SER A 160 -38.90 -9.39 -20.13
C SER A 160 -40.18 -10.22 -20.16
N LEU A 161 -41.24 -9.73 -20.78
CA LEU A 161 -42.47 -10.48 -21.04
C LEU A 161 -42.47 -11.17 -22.41
N VAL A 162 -41.41 -11.03 -23.21
CA VAL A 162 -41.31 -11.62 -24.55
C VAL A 162 -40.00 -12.39 -24.64
N HIS A 163 -40.05 -13.72 -24.67
CA HIS A 163 -38.89 -14.57 -24.97
C HIS A 163 -38.40 -14.44 -26.42
N GLU A 164 -39.02 -13.56 -27.21
CA GLU A 164 -38.78 -13.34 -28.62
C GLU A 164 -38.43 -11.87 -28.88
N CYS A 165 -37.48 -11.66 -29.80
CA CYS A 165 -37.14 -10.33 -30.31
C CYS A 165 -38.41 -9.63 -30.82
N PRO A 166 -38.62 -8.33 -30.56
CA PRO A 166 -39.80 -7.62 -31.05
C PRO A 166 -40.01 -7.85 -32.55
N ILE A 167 -41.20 -8.28 -32.93
CA ILE A 167 -41.54 -8.49 -34.35
C ILE A 167 -41.41 -7.17 -35.08
N ILE A 168 -40.60 -7.16 -36.14
CA ILE A 168 -40.35 -6.00 -36.97
C ILE A 168 -41.61 -5.66 -37.76
N GLY A 169 -42.10 -4.45 -37.55
CA GLY A 169 -43.17 -3.83 -38.31
C GLY A 169 -42.71 -3.38 -39.71
N PRO A 170 -43.66 -2.91 -40.54
CA PRO A 170 -43.40 -2.60 -41.95
C PRO A 170 -42.34 -1.50 -42.18
N ASP A 171 -42.18 -0.57 -41.22
CA ASP A 171 -41.20 0.53 -41.29
C ASP A 171 -39.97 0.29 -40.40
N GLY A 172 -39.81 -0.91 -39.82
CA GLY A 172 -38.70 -1.24 -38.94
C GLY A 172 -37.46 -1.78 -39.67
N SER A 173 -36.34 -1.87 -38.97
CA SER A 173 -35.07 -2.41 -39.49
C SER A 173 -34.40 -3.33 -38.46
N GLN A 174 -34.05 -4.55 -38.88
CA GLN A 174 -33.44 -5.55 -37.99
C GLN A 174 -32.10 -5.09 -37.41
N HIS A 175 -31.21 -4.53 -38.24
CA HIS A 175 -29.91 -4.08 -37.75
C HIS A 175 -30.06 -2.86 -36.81
N SER A 176 -31.06 -2.00 -37.06
CA SER A 176 -31.31 -0.81 -36.24
C SER A 176 -31.96 -1.18 -34.91
N LEU A 177 -32.85 -2.17 -34.92
CA LEU A 177 -33.42 -2.75 -33.73
C LEU A 177 -32.34 -3.47 -32.90
N ASN A 178 -31.43 -4.21 -33.54
CA ASN A 178 -30.31 -4.85 -32.84
C ASN A 178 -29.43 -3.82 -32.11
N PHE A 179 -29.15 -2.67 -32.74
CA PHE A 179 -28.47 -1.55 -32.11
C PHE A 179 -29.24 -1.02 -30.88
N ALA A 180 -30.54 -0.78 -31.02
CA ALA A 180 -31.40 -0.28 -29.95
C ALA A 180 -31.45 -1.26 -28.75
N LEU A 181 -31.63 -2.54 -29.03
CA LEU A 181 -31.65 -3.60 -28.02
C LEU A 181 -30.31 -3.74 -27.31
N THR A 182 -29.20 -3.65 -28.05
CA THR A 182 -27.85 -3.67 -27.46
C THR A 182 -27.67 -2.51 -26.48
N LEU A 183 -28.11 -1.30 -26.83
CA LEU A 183 -28.05 -0.14 -25.94
C LEU A 183 -28.91 -0.35 -24.69
N TYR A 184 -30.12 -0.90 -24.84
CA TYR A 184 -31.01 -1.23 -23.72
C TYR A 184 -30.40 -2.26 -22.78
N HIS A 185 -29.91 -3.39 -23.29
CA HIS A 185 -29.34 -4.45 -22.46
C HIS A 185 -28.05 -4.01 -21.75
N ARG A 186 -27.22 -3.17 -22.37
CA ARG A 186 -26.09 -2.50 -21.70
C ARG A 186 -26.57 -1.60 -20.57
N TRP A 187 -27.59 -0.77 -20.82
CA TRP A 187 -28.17 0.11 -19.81
C TRP A 187 -28.76 -0.68 -18.62
N VAL A 188 -29.41 -1.84 -18.85
CA VAL A 188 -29.91 -2.70 -17.76
C VAL A 188 -28.79 -3.11 -16.81
N LEU A 189 -27.64 -3.56 -17.35
CA LEU A 189 -26.48 -3.93 -16.52
C LEU A 189 -25.93 -2.74 -15.74
N ARG A 190 -25.76 -1.60 -16.43
CA ARG A 190 -25.19 -0.38 -15.85
C ARG A 190 -26.10 0.21 -14.77
N ALA A 191 -27.42 0.18 -14.96
CA ALA A 191 -28.38 0.62 -13.96
C ALA A 191 -28.23 -0.14 -12.63
N GLN A 192 -27.99 -1.47 -12.68
CA GLN A 192 -27.72 -2.26 -11.47
C GLN A 192 -26.43 -1.84 -10.76
N VAL A 193 -25.35 -1.57 -11.52
CA VAL A 193 -24.07 -1.13 -10.97
C VAL A 193 -24.18 0.26 -10.33
N ILE A 194 -24.87 1.20 -10.98
CA ILE A 194 -25.08 2.56 -10.46
C ILE A 194 -25.88 2.51 -9.15
N ARG A 195 -26.98 1.73 -9.14
CA ARG A 195 -27.78 1.48 -7.93
C ARG A 195 -26.91 1.02 -6.75
N GLY A 196 -26.09 0.00 -6.99
CA GLY A 196 -25.17 -0.54 -5.97
C GLY A 196 -24.07 0.42 -5.51
N SER A 197 -23.74 1.43 -6.32
CA SER A 197 -22.74 2.44 -5.99
C SER A 197 -23.34 3.55 -5.12
N VAL A 198 -24.55 4.01 -5.45
CA VAL A 198 -25.30 5.04 -4.68
C VAL A 198 -25.73 4.50 -3.31
N ALA A 199 -26.12 3.23 -3.22
CA ALA A 199 -26.46 2.60 -1.94
C ALA A 199 -25.26 2.54 -0.96
N ARG A 200 -24.02 2.49 -1.47
CA ARG A 200 -22.79 2.44 -0.65
C ARG A 200 -22.31 3.82 -0.20
N SER A 201 -22.66 4.91 -0.91
CA SER A 201 -22.30 6.28 -0.53
C SER A 201 -23.23 6.88 0.53
N ASN A 202 -24.49 6.42 0.61
CA ASN A 202 -25.46 6.88 1.60
C ASN A 202 -25.24 6.20 2.97
N LYS A 203 -24.13 6.51 3.64
CA LYS A 203 -24.10 6.41 5.11
C LYS A 203 -24.90 7.59 5.68
N PRO A 204 -25.84 7.38 6.60
CA PRO A 204 -26.66 8.45 7.13
C PRO A 204 -25.79 9.36 8.02
N PHE A 205 -25.24 10.42 7.43
CA PHE A 205 -24.86 11.60 8.20
C PHE A 205 -26.12 12.44 8.42
N VAL A 206 -26.30 12.85 9.67
CA VAL A 206 -27.46 13.54 10.24
C VAL A 206 -28.03 14.59 9.29
N HIS A 207 -29.32 14.43 8.94
CA HIS A 207 -30.11 15.41 8.18
C HIS A 207 -30.02 16.81 8.81
N VAL A 208 -29.43 17.76 8.07
CA VAL A 208 -29.74 19.18 8.24
C VAL A 208 -30.93 19.47 7.34
N ALA A 209 -32.08 19.76 7.95
CA ALA A 209 -33.29 20.14 7.22
C ALA A 209 -33.06 21.44 6.44
N GLY A 210 -33.21 21.40 5.11
CA GLY A 210 -33.26 22.62 4.28
C GLY A 210 -32.49 22.57 2.95
N VAL A 211 -31.66 21.56 2.69
CA VAL A 211 -31.00 21.40 1.38
C VAL A 211 -31.70 20.27 0.63
N ALA A 212 -32.37 20.60 -0.48
CA ALA A 212 -32.86 19.57 -1.39
C ALA A 212 -31.64 18.83 -1.97
N ASP A 213 -31.54 17.53 -1.69
CA ASP A 213 -30.51 16.68 -2.28
C ASP A 213 -30.60 16.77 -3.81
N THR A 214 -29.56 17.30 -4.43
CA THR A 214 -29.39 17.39 -5.88
C THR A 214 -28.89 16.06 -6.46
N THR A 215 -29.17 14.94 -5.78
CA THR A 215 -28.83 13.61 -6.28
C THR A 215 -29.86 13.18 -7.33
N PRO A 216 -29.44 12.82 -8.56
CA PRO A 216 -30.34 12.42 -9.64
C PRO A 216 -31.05 11.07 -9.41
N TYR A 217 -30.92 10.47 -8.22
CA TYR A 217 -31.43 9.14 -7.86
C TYR A 217 -32.33 9.22 -6.62
N SER A 218 -33.62 8.87 -6.80
CA SER A 218 -34.62 8.83 -5.74
C SER A 218 -34.87 7.39 -5.22
N MET A 219 -35.45 7.25 -4.03
CA MET A 219 -35.93 5.95 -3.50
C MET A 219 -36.93 5.23 -4.44
N ARG A 220 -37.67 5.97 -5.29
CA ARG A 220 -38.55 5.38 -6.31
C ARG A 220 -37.79 4.81 -7.51
N ASP A 221 -36.61 5.33 -7.80
CA ASP A 221 -35.74 4.83 -8.85
C ASP A 221 -35.11 3.49 -8.43
N ASP A 222 -34.85 3.33 -7.13
CA ASP A 222 -34.32 2.10 -6.54
C ASP A 222 -35.26 0.89 -6.72
N SER A 223 -36.56 1.08 -6.46
CA SER A 223 -37.54 -0.01 -6.60
C SER A 223 -37.73 -0.44 -8.06
N PHE A 224 -37.72 0.52 -9.00
CA PHE A 224 -37.79 0.22 -10.42
C PHE A 224 -36.57 -0.54 -10.92
N ILE A 225 -35.34 -0.10 -10.58
CA ILE A 225 -34.12 -0.80 -10.99
C ILE A 225 -34.07 -2.19 -10.36
N ASN A 226 -34.50 -2.34 -9.10
CA ASN A 226 -34.59 -3.65 -8.46
C ASN A 226 -35.53 -4.61 -9.20
N SER A 227 -36.64 -4.10 -9.77
CA SER A 227 -37.54 -4.90 -10.61
C SER A 227 -36.90 -5.43 -11.91
N LEU A 228 -35.76 -4.87 -12.33
CA LEU A 228 -35.02 -5.31 -13.51
C LEU A 228 -34.04 -6.46 -13.22
N GLU A 229 -33.74 -6.75 -11.94
CA GLU A 229 -32.77 -7.77 -11.54
C GLU A 229 -33.02 -9.15 -12.21
N PRO A 230 -34.26 -9.67 -12.28
CA PRO A 230 -34.54 -10.97 -12.91
C PRO A 230 -34.17 -11.04 -14.40
N PHE A 231 -34.02 -9.89 -15.06
CA PHE A 231 -33.75 -9.79 -16.51
C PHE A 231 -32.27 -9.59 -16.83
N THR A 232 -31.43 -9.59 -15.80
CA THR A 232 -30.01 -9.36 -15.95
C THR A 232 -29.33 -10.49 -16.71
N ASN A 233 -29.68 -11.75 -16.43
CA ASN A 233 -29.14 -12.91 -17.16
C ASN A 233 -29.53 -12.87 -18.64
N ILE A 234 -30.78 -12.51 -18.95
CA ILE A 234 -31.24 -12.33 -20.34
C ILE A 234 -30.41 -11.27 -21.05
N SER A 235 -30.09 -10.17 -20.35
CA SER A 235 -29.25 -9.10 -20.91
C SER A 235 -27.82 -9.55 -21.14
N ILE A 236 -27.25 -10.35 -20.24
CA ILE A 236 -25.92 -10.95 -20.41
C ILE A 236 -25.91 -11.88 -21.62
N ASP A 237 -26.91 -12.76 -21.75
CA ASP A 237 -27.02 -13.72 -22.86
C ASP A 237 -27.15 -13.00 -24.20
N PHE A 238 -28.02 -11.97 -24.28
CA PHE A 238 -28.16 -11.14 -25.46
C PHE A 238 -26.84 -10.46 -25.85
N LEU A 239 -26.15 -9.85 -24.89
CA LEU A 239 -24.88 -9.16 -25.16
C LEU A 239 -23.77 -10.14 -25.59
N ASN A 240 -23.75 -11.34 -25.02
CA ASN A 240 -22.86 -12.41 -25.48
C ASN A 240 -23.20 -12.89 -26.90
N GLN A 241 -24.47 -12.91 -27.29
CA GLN A 241 -24.86 -13.19 -28.68
C GLN A 241 -24.34 -12.08 -29.62
N VAL A 242 -24.49 -10.81 -29.25
CA VAL A 242 -23.96 -9.68 -30.03
C VAL A 242 -22.43 -9.74 -30.19
N ILE A 243 -21.70 -10.14 -29.15
CA ILE A 243 -20.24 -10.36 -29.21
C ILE A 243 -19.86 -11.43 -30.24
N ASN A 244 -20.67 -12.50 -30.31
CA ASN A 244 -20.40 -13.66 -31.16
C ASN A 244 -20.99 -13.54 -32.57
N ASP A 245 -21.77 -12.50 -32.84
CA ASP A 245 -22.43 -12.30 -34.12
C ASP A 245 -21.40 -12.14 -35.26
N VAL A 246 -21.71 -12.79 -36.38
CA VAL A 246 -20.89 -12.73 -37.58
C VAL A 246 -21.17 -11.43 -38.34
N GLU A 247 -22.41 -10.94 -38.29
CA GLU A 247 -22.84 -9.74 -39.00
C GLU A 247 -22.16 -8.47 -38.47
N PRO A 248 -21.92 -7.46 -39.33
CA PRO A 248 -21.33 -6.21 -38.90
C PRO A 248 -22.32 -5.42 -38.03
N PHE A 249 -21.87 -5.03 -36.83
CA PHE A 249 -22.66 -4.19 -35.94
C PHE A 249 -22.74 -2.76 -36.51
N ARG A 250 -23.95 -2.21 -36.60
CA ARG A 250 -24.22 -0.89 -37.17
C ARG A 250 -24.76 0.07 -36.12
N ILE A 251 -24.24 1.28 -36.10
CA ILE A 251 -24.68 2.33 -35.19
C ILE A 251 -25.58 3.33 -35.89
N LEU A 252 -26.62 3.78 -35.20
CA LEU A 252 -27.51 4.83 -35.71
C LEU A 252 -26.88 6.20 -35.50
N THR A 253 -26.89 7.02 -36.55
CA THR A 253 -26.30 8.36 -36.55
C THR A 253 -27.38 9.43 -36.55
N PHE A 254 -26.96 10.69 -36.44
CA PHE A 254 -27.85 11.85 -36.52
C PHE A 254 -28.72 11.82 -37.78
N ASP A 255 -28.16 11.35 -38.91
CA ASP A 255 -28.85 11.31 -40.19
C ASP A 255 -29.73 10.07 -40.38
N SER A 256 -29.61 9.06 -39.50
CA SER A 256 -30.54 7.94 -39.47
C SER A 256 -31.97 8.36 -39.12
N PHE A 257 -32.12 9.51 -38.44
CA PHE A 257 -33.41 10.04 -38.03
C PHE A 257 -33.85 11.23 -38.89
N VAL A 258 -35.00 11.12 -39.54
CA VAL A 258 -35.58 12.17 -40.39
C VAL A 258 -36.59 12.96 -39.57
N ALA A 259 -36.25 14.21 -39.24
CA ALA A 259 -37.16 15.10 -38.54
C ALA A 259 -38.40 15.37 -39.39
N LEU A 260 -39.57 15.20 -38.79
CA LEU A 260 -40.84 15.48 -39.45
C LEU A 260 -41.06 16.99 -39.55
N ASP A 261 -41.33 17.48 -40.75
CA ASP A 261 -41.75 18.86 -40.98
C ASP A 261 -43.26 18.95 -41.29
N ALA A 262 -43.75 20.18 -41.46
CA ALA A 262 -45.16 20.44 -41.74
C ALA A 262 -45.62 19.95 -43.13
N HIS A 263 -44.69 19.56 -44.01
CA HIS A 263 -44.95 19.24 -45.42
C HIS A 263 -44.70 17.76 -45.76
N THR A 264 -44.12 17.00 -44.83
CA THR A 264 -43.79 15.59 -44.99
C THR A 264 -44.85 14.72 -44.30
N ASP A 265 -45.47 13.82 -45.06
CA ASP A 265 -46.41 12.82 -44.54
C ASP A 265 -45.76 11.45 -44.28
N GLY A 266 -44.53 11.25 -44.76
CA GLY A 266 -43.77 10.01 -44.59
C GLY A 266 -43.12 9.89 -43.21
N VAL A 267 -43.22 8.71 -42.61
CA VAL A 267 -42.67 8.34 -41.28
C VAL A 267 -41.31 7.64 -41.40
N GLN A 268 -40.83 7.39 -42.62
CA GLN A 268 -39.67 6.53 -42.86
C GLN A 268 -38.36 7.18 -42.43
N GLN A 269 -37.65 6.45 -41.56
CA GLN A 269 -36.32 6.79 -41.09
C GLN A 269 -35.27 6.25 -42.05
N ARG A 270 -34.07 6.84 -42.06
CA ARG A 270 -32.97 6.48 -42.97
C ARG A 270 -32.00 5.52 -42.31
N PHE A 271 -32.52 4.34 -41.95
CA PHE A 271 -31.72 3.31 -41.29
C PHE A 271 -30.57 2.78 -42.16
N ASP A 272 -30.66 2.94 -43.48
CA ASP A 272 -29.56 2.68 -44.42
C ASP A 272 -28.30 3.53 -44.15
N LEU A 273 -28.43 4.70 -43.52
CA LEU A 273 -27.32 5.56 -43.10
C LEU A 273 -26.66 5.13 -41.79
N ALA A 274 -27.05 3.98 -41.23
CA ALA A 274 -26.38 3.38 -40.09
C ALA A 274 -24.96 2.95 -40.47
N ILE A 275 -23.97 3.35 -39.66
CA ILE A 275 -22.55 3.16 -39.97
C ILE A 275 -22.07 1.85 -39.33
N PRO A 276 -21.39 0.95 -40.08
CA PRO A 276 -20.77 -0.23 -39.49
C PRO A 276 -19.54 0.16 -38.66
N ILE A 277 -19.39 -0.45 -37.48
CA ILE A 277 -18.20 -0.31 -36.63
C ILE A 277 -17.39 -1.61 -36.60
N SER A 278 -16.15 -1.55 -36.12
CA SER A 278 -15.34 -2.76 -36.00
C SER A 278 -15.85 -3.65 -34.88
N LYS A 279 -15.63 -4.96 -35.03
CA LYS A 279 -16.00 -5.93 -33.98
C LYS A 279 -15.26 -5.68 -32.69
N ALA A 280 -14.00 -5.25 -32.78
CA ALA A 280 -13.22 -4.89 -31.61
C ALA A 280 -13.92 -3.75 -30.84
N GLU A 281 -14.50 -2.76 -31.54
CA GLU A 281 -15.14 -1.60 -30.94
C GLU A 281 -16.36 -1.94 -30.09
N ILE A 282 -17.28 -2.75 -30.62
CA ILE A 282 -18.43 -3.22 -29.85
C ILE A 282 -18.01 -4.17 -28.71
N LYS A 283 -17.03 -5.05 -28.95
CA LYS A 283 -16.54 -6.01 -27.96
C LYS A 283 -15.88 -5.33 -26.77
N ALA A 284 -14.99 -4.36 -26.99
CA ALA A 284 -14.32 -3.64 -25.91
C ALA A 284 -15.35 -3.01 -24.96
N GLN A 285 -16.39 -2.38 -25.52
CA GLN A 285 -17.45 -1.74 -24.76
C GLN A 285 -18.32 -2.74 -23.98
N ILE A 286 -18.77 -3.83 -24.63
CA ILE A 286 -19.63 -4.82 -23.96
C ILE A 286 -18.86 -5.55 -22.86
N TYR A 287 -17.62 -5.99 -23.13
CA TYR A 287 -16.78 -6.64 -22.13
C TYR A 287 -16.47 -5.73 -20.93
N TYR A 288 -16.32 -4.42 -21.17
CA TYR A 288 -16.16 -3.44 -20.09
C TYR A 288 -17.41 -3.39 -19.20
N ASP A 289 -18.60 -3.23 -19.79
CA ASP A 289 -19.86 -3.17 -19.04
C ASP A 289 -20.14 -4.49 -18.28
N LEU A 290 -19.81 -5.65 -18.89
CA LEU A 290 -19.89 -6.97 -18.23
C LEU A 290 -18.92 -7.07 -17.05
N CYS A 291 -17.68 -6.58 -17.19
CA CYS A 291 -16.71 -6.55 -16.08
C CYS A 291 -17.26 -5.75 -14.89
N LEU A 292 -17.77 -4.53 -15.13
CA LEU A 292 -18.34 -3.69 -14.07
C LEU A 292 -19.50 -4.38 -13.36
N TYR A 293 -20.37 -5.04 -14.12
CA TYR A 293 -21.46 -5.82 -13.55
C TYR A 293 -20.96 -7.00 -12.71
N TYR A 294 -19.98 -7.78 -13.22
CA TYR A 294 -19.43 -8.91 -12.47
C TYR A 294 -18.67 -8.50 -11.21
N LEU A 295 -18.00 -7.35 -11.21
CA LEU A 295 -17.45 -6.75 -9.99
C LEU A 295 -18.55 -6.40 -8.99
N TYR A 296 -19.65 -5.81 -9.47
CA TYR A 296 -20.80 -5.47 -8.61
C TYR A 296 -21.40 -6.71 -7.94
N VAL A 297 -21.61 -7.80 -8.68
CA VAL A 297 -22.13 -9.07 -8.14
C VAL A 297 -21.05 -9.99 -7.55
N GLN A 298 -19.82 -9.49 -7.38
CA GLN A 298 -18.69 -10.19 -6.75
C GLN A 298 -18.26 -11.49 -7.43
N LYS A 299 -18.46 -11.61 -8.75
CA LYS A 299 -17.95 -12.70 -9.58
C LYS A 299 -16.59 -12.33 -10.17
N TYR A 300 -15.57 -12.26 -9.33
CA TYR A 300 -14.24 -11.71 -9.68
C TYR A 300 -13.54 -12.43 -10.84
N GLU A 301 -13.68 -13.76 -10.94
CA GLU A 301 -13.07 -14.51 -12.07
C GLU A 301 -13.67 -14.11 -13.43
N LEU A 302 -14.99 -13.97 -13.49
CA LEU A 302 -15.65 -13.50 -14.71
C LEU A 302 -15.29 -12.04 -14.99
N ALA A 303 -15.21 -11.19 -13.95
CA ALA A 303 -14.77 -9.81 -14.09
C ALA A 303 -13.34 -9.72 -14.69
N LYS A 304 -12.42 -10.54 -14.18
CA LYS A 304 -11.04 -10.64 -14.65
C LYS A 304 -10.96 -11.08 -16.12
N GLN A 305 -11.71 -12.11 -16.51
CA GLN A 305 -11.76 -12.55 -17.90
C GLN A 305 -12.28 -11.44 -18.83
N ASN A 306 -13.36 -10.78 -18.44
CA ASN A 306 -13.98 -9.73 -19.24
C ASN A 306 -13.09 -8.49 -19.36
N ILE A 307 -12.39 -8.06 -18.30
CA ILE A 307 -11.51 -6.88 -18.38
C ILE A 307 -10.29 -7.13 -19.27
N VAL A 308 -9.73 -8.35 -19.26
CA VAL A 308 -8.64 -8.74 -20.17
C VAL A 308 -9.11 -8.70 -21.62
N LEU A 309 -10.28 -9.28 -21.90
CA LEU A 309 -10.86 -9.26 -23.25
C LEU A 309 -11.20 -7.84 -23.68
N SER A 310 -11.73 -7.00 -22.77
CA SER A 310 -11.97 -5.58 -23.03
C SER A 310 -10.68 -4.86 -23.42
N LYS A 311 -9.59 -5.05 -22.67
CA LYS A 311 -8.28 -4.45 -22.97
C LYS A 311 -7.70 -4.90 -24.31
N GLN A 312 -7.74 -6.20 -24.61
CA GLN A 312 -7.26 -6.72 -25.89
C GLN A 312 -8.00 -6.10 -27.07
N ASN A 313 -9.33 -6.01 -26.99
CA ASN A 313 -10.13 -5.36 -28.03
C ASN A 313 -9.88 -3.85 -28.04
N PHE A 314 -9.70 -3.20 -26.90
CA PHE A 314 -9.37 -1.78 -26.81
C PHE A 314 -8.07 -1.43 -27.57
N ASP A 315 -7.03 -2.24 -27.36
CA ASP A 315 -5.74 -2.07 -28.06
C ASP A 315 -5.87 -2.31 -29.56
N GLN A 316 -6.67 -3.30 -29.96
CA GLN A 316 -6.96 -3.55 -31.36
C GLN A 316 -7.67 -2.35 -32.01
N ILE A 317 -8.71 -1.79 -31.38
CA ILE A 317 -9.40 -0.59 -31.91
C ILE A 317 -8.42 0.58 -32.02
N ARG A 318 -7.55 0.78 -31.03
CA ARG A 318 -6.56 1.86 -31.05
C ARG A 318 -5.64 1.75 -32.26
N GLN A 319 -5.20 0.53 -32.58
CA GLN A 319 -4.41 0.27 -33.78
C GLN A 319 -5.22 0.54 -35.05
N GLU A 320 -6.47 0.07 -35.14
CA GLU A 320 -7.36 0.28 -36.29
C GLU A 320 -7.66 1.78 -36.55
N TYR A 321 -7.79 2.60 -35.50
CA TYR A 321 -8.05 4.03 -35.62
C TYR A 321 -6.76 4.87 -35.75
N SER A 322 -5.59 4.32 -35.44
CA SER A 322 -4.31 5.04 -35.59
C SER A 322 -4.02 5.45 -37.04
N VAL A 323 -4.53 4.68 -38.00
CA VAL A 323 -4.39 4.92 -39.45
C VAL A 323 -5.52 5.77 -40.02
N LYS A 324 -6.58 6.04 -39.25
CA LYS A 324 -7.74 6.81 -39.70
C LYS A 324 -7.54 8.32 -39.44
N PRO A 325 -8.11 9.20 -40.28
CA PRO A 325 -8.04 10.65 -40.08
C PRO A 325 -8.77 11.11 -38.82
N SER A 326 -9.88 10.46 -38.46
CA SER A 326 -10.54 10.65 -37.17
C SER A 326 -9.98 9.67 -36.15
N LYS A 327 -9.39 10.18 -35.06
CA LYS A 327 -8.90 9.38 -33.92
C LYS A 327 -9.97 9.15 -32.85
N VAL A 328 -11.21 9.54 -33.13
CA VAL A 328 -12.32 9.46 -32.19
C VAL A 328 -13.13 8.20 -32.48
N PHE A 329 -13.31 7.36 -31.48
CA PHE A 329 -14.16 6.17 -31.56
C PHE A 329 -15.62 6.57 -31.80
N LEU A 330 -16.33 5.74 -32.55
CA LEU A 330 -17.70 5.98 -32.98
C LEU A 330 -18.73 5.51 -31.94
N TYR A 331 -18.40 4.47 -31.16
CA TYR A 331 -19.30 3.83 -30.20
C TYR A 331 -18.65 3.56 -28.83
N CYS A 332 -17.39 3.13 -28.80
CA CYS A 332 -16.71 2.81 -27.55
C CYS A 332 -16.42 4.09 -26.75
N SER A 333 -16.91 4.18 -25.51
CA SER A 333 -16.69 5.27 -24.56
C SER A 333 -15.85 4.84 -23.35
N VAL A 334 -15.19 3.67 -23.43
CA VAL A 334 -14.28 3.18 -22.39
C VAL A 334 -13.11 4.14 -22.24
N ASP A 335 -12.89 4.61 -21.01
CA ASP A 335 -11.75 5.44 -20.65
C ASP A 335 -10.52 4.56 -20.34
N GLU A 336 -9.36 4.89 -20.90
CA GLU A 336 -8.15 4.08 -20.79
C GLU A 336 -7.62 4.01 -19.35
N GLU A 337 -7.71 5.12 -18.61
CA GLU A 337 -7.26 5.18 -17.21
C GLU A 337 -8.17 4.34 -16.31
N GLN A 338 -9.49 4.46 -16.48
CA GLN A 338 -10.45 3.60 -15.77
C GLN A 338 -10.27 2.12 -16.11
N LEU A 339 -10.07 1.79 -17.39
CA LEU A 339 -9.82 0.42 -17.84
C LEU A 339 -8.61 -0.18 -17.12
N LEU A 340 -7.50 0.55 -17.04
CA LEU A 340 -6.30 0.12 -16.31
C LEU A 340 -6.56 -0.01 -14.80
N GLY A 341 -7.33 0.92 -14.21
CA GLY A 341 -7.74 0.83 -12.80
C GLY A 341 -8.54 -0.44 -12.51
N TYR A 342 -9.49 -0.80 -13.37
CA TYR A 342 -10.26 -2.04 -13.23
C TYR A 342 -9.43 -3.29 -13.50
N MET A 343 -8.44 -3.25 -14.40
CA MET A 343 -7.47 -4.33 -14.57
C MET A 343 -6.70 -4.58 -13.27
N MET A 344 -6.17 -3.52 -12.64
CA MET A 344 -5.48 -3.63 -11.35
C MET A 344 -6.42 -4.16 -10.26
N ALA A 345 -7.66 -3.66 -10.19
CA ALA A 345 -8.66 -4.14 -9.23
C ALA A 345 -9.01 -5.63 -9.42
N CYS A 346 -8.90 -6.15 -10.65
CA CYS A 346 -9.08 -7.57 -10.96
C CYS A 346 -7.79 -8.40 -10.79
N GLY A 347 -6.70 -7.81 -10.27
CA GLY A 347 -5.40 -8.48 -10.16
C GLY A 347 -4.78 -8.83 -11.52
N VAL A 348 -5.04 -8.01 -12.54
CA VAL A 348 -4.42 -8.08 -13.87
C VAL A 348 -3.39 -6.96 -13.96
N THR A 349 -2.17 -7.23 -13.53
CA THR A 349 -1.04 -6.33 -13.70
C THR A 349 -0.35 -6.65 -15.02
N GLY A 350 -0.22 -5.67 -15.90
CA GLY A 350 0.58 -5.77 -17.14
C GLY A 350 2.08 -5.57 -16.92
N GLU A 351 2.52 -5.50 -15.66
CA GLU A 351 3.89 -5.25 -15.22
C GLU A 351 4.48 -6.54 -14.62
N PRO A 352 5.81 -6.77 -14.74
CA PRO A 352 6.47 -7.92 -14.10
C PRO A 352 6.12 -7.94 -12.61
N GLU A 353 5.86 -9.13 -12.06
CA GLU A 353 5.49 -9.31 -10.65
C GLU A 353 6.40 -8.48 -9.73
N GLY A 354 5.82 -7.47 -9.07
CA GLY A 354 6.55 -6.65 -8.11
C GLY A 354 7.14 -7.53 -7.01
N LEU A 355 8.29 -7.15 -6.47
CA LEU A 355 8.97 -7.92 -5.42
C LEU A 355 8.08 -8.17 -4.20
N LEU A 356 7.19 -7.22 -3.87
CA LEU A 356 6.22 -7.41 -2.78
C LEU A 356 5.20 -8.51 -3.09
N GLN A 357 4.77 -8.63 -4.34
CA GLN A 357 3.86 -9.70 -4.77
C GLN A 357 4.57 -11.05 -4.75
N ARG A 358 5.76 -11.15 -5.37
CA ARG A 358 6.60 -12.36 -5.33
C ARG A 358 6.89 -12.80 -3.89
N LEU A 359 7.12 -11.85 -2.99
CA LEU A 359 7.29 -12.12 -1.57
C LEU A 359 6.05 -12.79 -0.96
N ASN A 360 4.87 -12.24 -1.19
CA ASN A 360 3.64 -12.79 -0.62
C ASN A 360 3.34 -14.20 -1.18
N GLU A 361 3.58 -14.42 -2.48
CA GLU A 361 3.45 -15.72 -3.13
C GLU A 361 4.47 -16.74 -2.58
N SER A 362 5.72 -16.32 -2.37
CA SER A 362 6.76 -17.12 -1.73
C SER A 362 6.35 -17.58 -0.33
N VAL A 363 5.79 -16.68 0.49
CA VAL A 363 5.30 -17.02 1.85
C VAL A 363 4.19 -18.08 1.80
N ILE A 364 3.27 -18.00 0.83
CA ILE A 364 2.24 -19.02 0.62
C ILE A 364 2.87 -20.34 0.16
N ASN A 365 3.87 -20.28 -0.70
CA ASN A 365 4.60 -21.42 -1.26
C ASN A 365 5.80 -21.84 -0.40
N HIS A 366 5.59 -21.93 0.93
CA HIS A 366 6.60 -22.41 1.90
C HIS A 366 7.97 -21.72 1.80
N TYR A 367 7.98 -20.40 1.62
CA TYR A 367 9.17 -19.56 1.54
C TYR A 367 10.12 -19.89 0.37
N SER A 368 9.58 -20.46 -0.71
CA SER A 368 10.36 -20.73 -1.93
C SER A 368 10.90 -19.43 -2.55
N ASP A 369 12.15 -19.43 -3.02
CA ASP A 369 12.82 -18.26 -3.63
C ASP A 369 13.02 -17.02 -2.72
N ILE A 370 12.73 -17.12 -1.42
CA ILE A 370 12.71 -15.95 -0.51
C ILE A 370 14.06 -15.21 -0.43
N VAL A 371 15.18 -15.95 -0.45
CA VAL A 371 16.53 -15.38 -0.39
C VAL A 371 16.83 -14.56 -1.64
N SER A 372 16.41 -15.03 -2.82
CA SER A 372 16.59 -14.33 -4.09
C SER A 372 15.80 -13.02 -4.12
N ILE A 373 14.53 -13.08 -3.72
CA ILE A 373 13.63 -11.92 -3.63
C ILE A 373 14.24 -10.85 -2.71
N LEU A 374 14.71 -11.24 -1.52
CA LEU A 374 15.29 -10.30 -0.56
C LEU A 374 16.64 -9.72 -1.01
N LYS A 375 17.44 -10.48 -1.77
CA LYS A 375 18.65 -9.94 -2.43
C LYS A 375 18.25 -8.88 -3.45
N GLU A 376 17.39 -9.23 -4.40
CA GLU A 376 16.93 -8.28 -5.44
C GLU A 376 16.36 -7.00 -4.82
N ASP A 377 15.60 -7.14 -3.73
CA ASP A 377 15.01 -6.03 -3.00
C ASP A 377 16.02 -5.19 -2.19
N ASN A 378 17.18 -5.73 -1.79
CA ASN A 378 18.23 -4.89 -1.17
C ASN A 378 18.72 -3.79 -2.11
N ILE A 379 18.64 -4.04 -3.43
CA ILE A 379 19.01 -3.11 -4.49
C ILE A 379 17.81 -2.25 -4.89
N LYS A 380 16.66 -2.88 -5.17
CA LYS A 380 15.47 -2.18 -5.68
C LYS A 380 14.69 -1.39 -4.63
N ARG A 381 14.77 -1.77 -3.35
CA ARG A 381 14.12 -1.09 -2.22
C ARG A 381 12.59 -0.98 -2.36
N GLU A 382 11.94 -1.98 -2.95
CA GLU A 382 10.51 -1.99 -3.24
C GLU A 382 9.69 -2.48 -2.02
N ILE A 383 10.18 -3.49 -1.31
CA ILE A 383 9.47 -4.10 -0.18
C ILE A 383 9.65 -3.22 1.07
N PRO A 384 8.55 -2.78 1.72
CA PRO A 384 8.63 -2.06 2.98
C PRO A 384 9.30 -2.89 4.09
N MET A 385 10.18 -2.27 4.88
CA MET A 385 10.86 -2.94 6.00
C MET A 385 9.90 -3.57 7.02
N THR A 386 8.69 -3.04 7.18
CA THR A 386 7.65 -3.64 8.03
C THR A 386 7.28 -5.04 7.54
N GLN A 387 7.14 -5.23 6.23
CA GLN A 387 6.79 -6.53 5.65
C GLN A 387 7.96 -7.53 5.78
N ARG A 388 9.20 -7.06 5.61
CA ARG A 388 10.40 -7.87 5.87
C ARG A 388 10.53 -8.34 7.33
N LYS A 389 10.12 -7.51 8.29
CA LYS A 389 10.07 -7.90 9.72
C LYS A 389 8.96 -8.91 10.01
N ILE A 390 7.80 -8.76 9.36
CA ILE A 390 6.72 -9.76 9.46
C ILE A 390 7.19 -11.10 8.91
N LEU A 391 7.89 -11.11 7.76
CA LEU A 391 8.51 -12.31 7.21
C LEU A 391 9.47 -12.96 8.21
N GLU A 392 10.37 -12.18 8.83
CA GLU A 392 11.32 -12.69 9.82
C GLU A 392 10.62 -13.40 10.98
N LEU A 393 9.56 -12.79 11.53
CA LEU A 393 8.72 -13.40 12.58
C LEU A 393 7.97 -14.64 12.10
N ASN A 394 7.48 -14.64 10.87
CA ASN A 394 6.79 -15.79 10.29
C ASN A 394 7.73 -16.99 10.11
N VAL A 395 8.95 -16.75 9.64
CA VAL A 395 9.98 -17.79 9.49
C VAL A 395 10.41 -18.30 10.86
N GLU A 396 10.64 -17.43 11.85
CA GLU A 396 10.95 -17.83 13.23
C GLU A 396 9.84 -18.67 13.86
N GLY A 397 8.58 -18.26 13.68
CA GLY A 397 7.41 -19.01 14.12
C GLY A 397 7.33 -20.38 13.43
N PHE A 398 7.57 -20.43 12.12
CA PHE A 398 7.59 -21.66 11.34
C PHE A 398 8.67 -22.66 11.83
N VAL A 399 9.88 -22.18 12.09
CA VAL A 399 10.98 -22.99 12.65
C VAL A 399 10.64 -23.49 14.06
N SER A 400 9.94 -22.67 14.85
CA SER A 400 9.60 -22.99 16.25
C SER A 400 8.44 -23.97 16.41
N MET A 401 7.55 -24.10 15.42
CA MET A 401 6.31 -24.89 15.52
C MET A 401 6.49 -26.43 15.43
N GLY A 402 7.72 -26.95 15.34
CA GLY A 402 8.00 -28.35 15.69
C GLY A 402 7.26 -29.42 14.87
N SER A 403 6.97 -29.17 13.59
CA SER A 403 6.56 -30.24 12.66
C SER A 403 7.64 -31.34 12.60
N PRO A 404 7.34 -32.57 12.14
CA PRO A 404 8.35 -33.63 12.01
C PRO A 404 9.51 -33.28 11.03
N GLU A 405 9.37 -32.21 10.26
CA GLU A 405 10.39 -31.60 9.38
C GLU A 405 10.97 -30.30 9.97
N ALA A 406 10.42 -29.80 11.08
CA ALA A 406 10.84 -28.58 11.73
C ALA A 406 12.11 -28.80 12.56
N GLY A 407 13.13 -27.99 12.29
CA GLY A 407 14.44 -28.08 12.96
C GLY A 407 15.51 -28.80 12.14
N THR A 408 15.26 -29.07 10.86
CA THR A 408 16.33 -29.38 9.89
C THR A 408 17.35 -28.22 9.84
N ASN A 409 18.60 -28.55 9.51
CA ASN A 409 19.66 -27.52 9.41
C ASN A 409 19.28 -26.45 8.37
N ASP A 410 18.60 -26.84 7.29
CA ASP A 410 18.22 -25.97 6.18
C ASP A 410 17.25 -24.86 6.59
N GLN A 411 16.30 -25.14 7.50
CA GLN A 411 15.35 -24.14 7.99
C GLN A 411 15.97 -23.14 8.97
N LYS A 412 16.92 -23.60 9.81
CA LYS A 412 17.69 -22.69 10.68
C LYS A 412 18.63 -21.82 9.86
N GLU A 413 19.18 -22.34 8.77
CA GLU A 413 19.98 -21.57 7.82
C GLU A 413 19.11 -20.56 7.06
N LEU A 414 17.88 -20.92 6.69
CA LEU A 414 16.90 -20.00 6.10
C LEU A 414 16.57 -18.82 7.03
N GLU A 415 16.32 -19.09 8.32
CA GLU A 415 16.08 -18.06 9.33
C GLU A 415 17.27 -17.07 9.40
N LEU A 416 18.49 -17.59 9.53
CA LEU A 416 19.69 -16.76 9.55
C LEU A 416 19.90 -15.99 8.24
N ALA A 417 19.54 -16.56 7.10
CA ALA A 417 19.66 -15.89 5.80
C ALA A 417 18.70 -14.69 5.68
N VAL A 418 17.43 -14.86 6.11
CA VAL A 418 16.44 -13.77 6.13
C VAL A 418 16.91 -12.64 7.06
N VAL A 419 17.40 -12.98 8.26
CA VAL A 419 17.95 -12.01 9.21
C VAL A 419 19.15 -11.28 8.61
N ALA A 420 20.09 -11.99 7.99
CA ALA A 420 21.27 -11.39 7.34
C ALA A 420 20.88 -10.35 6.28
N LEU A 421 19.93 -10.69 5.40
CA LEU A 421 19.46 -9.80 4.33
C LEU A 421 18.69 -8.59 4.89
N ASN A 422 17.92 -8.76 5.96
CA ASN A 422 17.25 -7.65 6.66
C ASN A 422 18.26 -6.70 7.33
N VAL A 423 19.34 -7.24 7.90
CA VAL A 423 20.42 -6.42 8.48
C VAL A 423 21.13 -5.62 7.39
N ILE A 424 21.45 -6.23 6.24
CA ILE A 424 22.04 -5.51 5.09
C ILE A 424 21.09 -4.38 4.66
N ARG A 425 19.79 -4.67 4.51
CA ARG A 425 18.79 -3.65 4.13
C ARG A 425 18.73 -2.48 5.12
N HIS A 426 18.75 -2.76 6.42
CA HIS A 426 18.80 -1.74 7.47
C HIS A 426 20.03 -0.83 7.40
N VAL A 427 21.19 -1.40 7.03
CA VAL A 427 22.43 -0.64 6.84
C VAL A 427 22.31 0.26 5.62
N LEU A 428 21.77 -0.25 4.51
CA LEU A 428 21.60 0.48 3.25
C LEU A 428 20.58 1.62 3.35
N ASP A 429 19.53 1.47 4.17
CA ASP A 429 18.55 2.54 4.41
C ASP A 429 19.06 3.65 5.34
N GLY A 430 20.15 3.44 6.09
CA GLY A 430 20.77 4.45 6.95
C GLY A 430 19.99 4.83 8.22
N ASP A 431 18.72 4.43 8.31
CA ASP A 431 17.79 4.90 9.36
C ASP A 431 17.75 4.04 10.63
N ASN A 432 18.30 2.81 10.62
CA ASN A 432 18.10 1.89 11.76
C ASN A 432 19.27 0.94 12.06
N ILE A 433 20.43 1.51 12.41
CA ILE A 433 21.61 0.75 12.89
C ILE A 433 21.29 -0.05 14.16
N LEU A 434 20.29 0.37 14.95
CA LEU A 434 19.84 -0.33 16.14
C LEU A 434 19.26 -1.71 15.80
N GLY A 435 18.53 -1.85 14.70
CA GLY A 435 18.00 -3.14 14.22
C GLY A 435 19.10 -4.18 14.02
N SER A 436 20.23 -3.76 13.45
CA SER A 436 21.39 -4.63 13.23
C SER A 436 22.04 -5.10 14.54
N ASN A 437 22.13 -4.22 15.55
CA ASN A 437 22.65 -4.57 16.86
C ASN A 437 21.74 -5.54 17.61
N VAL A 438 20.41 -5.36 17.50
CA VAL A 438 19.43 -6.27 18.10
C VAL A 438 19.55 -7.67 17.50
N ALA A 439 19.71 -7.79 16.18
CA ALA A 439 19.92 -9.07 15.51
C ALA A 439 21.20 -9.77 16.00
N LEU A 440 22.33 -9.07 16.03
CA LEU A 440 23.60 -9.63 16.51
C LEU A 440 23.55 -10.06 17.99
N GLN A 441 22.77 -9.37 18.82
CA GLN A 441 22.54 -9.77 20.22
C GLN A 441 21.62 -10.99 20.34
N LYS A 442 20.52 -11.02 19.57
CA LYS A 442 19.57 -12.15 19.54
C LYS A 442 20.28 -13.45 19.12
N TYR A 443 21.09 -13.40 18.07
CA TYR A 443 21.81 -14.55 17.52
C TYR A 443 23.25 -14.67 18.04
N LYS A 444 23.55 -14.23 19.26
CA LYS A 444 24.92 -14.21 19.82
C LYS A 444 25.64 -15.58 19.76
N GLN A 445 24.92 -16.69 19.92
CA GLN A 445 25.50 -18.03 19.82
C GLN A 445 25.89 -18.43 18.39
N GLN A 446 25.21 -17.86 17.39
CA GLN A 446 25.42 -18.12 15.95
C GLN A 446 26.01 -16.89 15.24
N GLN A 447 26.59 -15.96 16.00
CA GLN A 447 27.02 -14.65 15.49
C GLN A 447 28.00 -14.77 14.33
N LEU A 448 28.93 -15.74 14.38
CA LEU A 448 29.92 -15.93 13.31
C LEU A 448 29.25 -16.35 11.99
N LYS A 449 28.28 -17.26 12.02
CA LYS A 449 27.54 -17.72 10.84
C LYS A 449 26.61 -16.63 10.30
N LEU A 450 25.99 -15.84 11.16
CA LEU A 450 25.21 -14.67 10.74
C LEU A 450 26.10 -13.65 10.00
N ILE A 451 27.27 -13.32 10.57
CA ILE A 451 28.23 -12.41 9.92
C ILE A 451 28.75 -13.00 8.61
N GLU A 452 28.99 -14.31 8.54
CA GLU A 452 29.38 -15.01 7.31
C GLU A 452 28.33 -14.83 6.21
N LEU A 453 27.04 -15.08 6.50
CA LEU A 453 25.96 -14.90 5.53
C LEU A 453 25.80 -13.44 5.12
N MET A 454 25.96 -12.49 6.06
CA MET A 454 25.95 -11.07 5.76
C MET A 454 27.09 -10.68 4.81
N LEU A 455 28.30 -11.18 5.05
CA LEU A 455 29.46 -10.95 4.18
C LEU A 455 29.26 -11.59 2.81
N GLN A 456 28.78 -12.83 2.78
CA GLN A 456 28.49 -13.55 1.54
C GLN A 456 27.50 -12.75 0.66
N TYR A 457 26.33 -12.42 1.20
CA TYR A 457 25.30 -11.74 0.42
C TYR A 457 25.71 -10.31 0.06
N GLY A 458 26.39 -9.58 0.96
CA GLY A 458 26.90 -8.26 0.61
C GLY A 458 27.97 -8.30 -0.47
N ASP A 459 28.80 -9.35 -0.55
CA ASP A 459 29.83 -9.54 -1.58
C ASP A 459 29.21 -9.91 -2.95
N GLU A 460 28.24 -10.83 -2.94
CA GLU A 460 27.47 -11.22 -4.12
C GLU A 460 26.77 -10.01 -4.76
N GLN A 461 26.18 -9.14 -3.93
CA GLN A 461 25.41 -7.97 -4.38
C GLN A 461 26.27 -6.72 -4.62
N PHE A 462 27.56 -6.76 -4.27
CA PHE A 462 28.40 -5.56 -4.16
C PHE A 462 28.47 -4.73 -5.44
N ASP A 463 28.53 -5.39 -6.59
CA ASP A 463 28.71 -4.75 -7.90
C ASP A 463 27.43 -4.10 -8.45
N GLU A 464 26.26 -4.48 -7.92
CA GLU A 464 24.95 -3.92 -8.28
C GLU A 464 24.57 -2.73 -7.40
N LEU A 465 25.21 -2.58 -6.23
CA LEU A 465 24.99 -1.47 -5.30
C LEU A 465 25.57 -0.15 -5.84
N SER A 466 24.95 0.96 -5.44
CA SER A 466 25.47 2.31 -5.71
C SER A 466 26.80 2.56 -4.99
N LEU A 467 27.62 3.50 -5.47
CA LEU A 467 28.90 3.83 -4.81
C LEU A 467 28.72 4.27 -3.34
N SER A 468 27.65 5.03 -3.06
CA SER A 468 27.32 5.45 -1.69
C SER A 468 26.97 4.24 -0.81
N ASP A 469 26.17 3.33 -1.33
CA ASP A 469 25.74 2.13 -0.62
C ASP A 469 26.92 1.19 -0.31
N ARG A 470 27.84 1.03 -1.26
CA ARG A 470 29.08 0.28 -1.06
C ARG A 470 29.89 0.84 0.10
N GLU A 471 30.07 2.16 0.16
CA GLU A 471 30.82 2.82 1.24
C GLU A 471 30.16 2.66 2.61
N VAL A 472 28.83 2.80 2.68
CA VAL A 472 28.08 2.59 3.92
C VAL A 472 28.21 1.15 4.41
N LEU A 473 28.07 0.18 3.50
CA LEU A 473 28.15 -1.24 3.82
C LEU A 473 29.57 -1.64 4.28
N LYS A 474 30.61 -1.18 3.57
CA LYS A 474 32.02 -1.37 3.98
C LYS A 474 32.30 -0.85 5.37
N ARG A 475 31.91 0.41 5.64
CA ARG A 475 32.12 1.05 6.94
C ARG A 475 31.43 0.26 8.06
N TYR A 476 30.21 -0.22 7.80
CA TYR A 476 29.46 -1.02 8.76
C TYR A 476 30.17 -2.35 9.08
N PHE A 477 30.67 -3.09 8.07
CA PHE A 477 31.39 -4.32 8.30
C PHE A 477 32.71 -4.10 9.05
N LEU A 478 33.51 -3.10 8.67
CA LEU A 478 34.75 -2.76 9.37
C LEU A 478 34.48 -2.42 10.85
N GLN A 479 33.45 -1.64 11.14
CA GLN A 479 33.05 -1.32 12.51
C GLN A 479 32.58 -2.56 13.28
N THR A 480 31.77 -3.41 12.66
CA THR A 480 31.28 -4.66 13.25
C THR A 480 32.46 -5.57 13.62
N ILE A 481 33.43 -5.73 12.72
CA ILE A 481 34.64 -6.54 12.94
C ILE A 481 35.51 -5.92 14.03
N ASN A 482 35.63 -4.59 14.07
CA ASN A 482 36.38 -3.90 15.10
C ASN A 482 35.75 -4.07 16.50
N LEU A 483 34.44 -4.20 16.60
CA LEU A 483 33.76 -4.43 17.88
C LEU A 483 33.76 -5.90 18.34
N MET A 484 34.17 -6.84 17.48
CA MET A 484 34.27 -8.24 17.89
C MET A 484 35.45 -8.49 18.84
N ASN A 485 35.16 -9.16 19.96
CA ASN A 485 36.12 -9.51 21.01
C ASN A 485 37.05 -10.68 20.66
N ASN A 486 36.68 -11.56 19.73
CA ASN A 486 37.47 -12.73 19.34
C ASN A 486 37.44 -12.97 17.82
N PRO A 487 38.39 -12.41 17.05
CA PRO A 487 38.39 -12.48 15.59
C PRO A 487 38.95 -13.79 15.01
N SER A 488 39.33 -14.78 15.83
CA SER A 488 40.07 -15.96 15.35
C SER A 488 39.32 -16.82 14.33
N GLY A 489 37.98 -16.76 14.30
CA GLY A 489 37.14 -17.47 13.33
C GLY A 489 36.80 -16.70 12.05
N ILE A 490 36.99 -15.38 12.01
CA ILE A 490 36.50 -14.55 10.88
C ILE A 490 37.50 -14.43 9.73
N GLU A 491 38.79 -14.61 10.00
CA GLU A 491 39.83 -14.50 8.98
C GLU A 491 39.60 -15.39 7.74
N PRO A 492 39.26 -16.69 7.84
CA PRO A 492 38.98 -17.49 6.64
C PRO A 492 37.75 -16.97 5.88
N ILE A 493 36.73 -16.48 6.57
CA ILE A 493 35.51 -15.93 5.95
C ILE A 493 35.84 -14.66 5.15
N LEU A 494 36.66 -13.76 5.70
CA LEU A 494 37.08 -12.54 5.00
C LEU A 494 37.93 -12.84 3.76
N LYS A 495 38.70 -13.94 3.77
CA LYS A 495 39.43 -14.39 2.58
C LYS A 495 38.50 -14.87 1.48
N SER A 496 37.31 -15.38 1.81
CA SER A 496 36.30 -15.79 0.84
C SER A 496 35.50 -14.61 0.28
N TYR A 497 35.25 -13.58 1.09
CA TYR A 497 34.37 -12.45 0.76
C TYR A 497 35.12 -11.10 0.88
N GLN A 498 35.93 -10.80 -0.13
CA GLN A 498 36.93 -9.72 -0.08
C GLN A 498 36.43 -8.35 -0.56
N LYS A 499 35.27 -8.27 -1.24
CA LYS A 499 34.80 -7.00 -1.81
C LYS A 499 34.38 -5.99 -0.74
N LEU A 500 33.86 -6.49 0.38
CA LEU A 500 33.40 -5.69 1.52
C LEU A 500 34.54 -5.29 2.46
N VAL A 501 35.48 -6.19 2.71
CA VAL A 501 36.63 -5.97 3.57
C VAL A 501 37.84 -6.62 2.92
N SER A 502 38.78 -5.79 2.47
CA SER A 502 40.00 -6.28 1.85
C SER A 502 40.93 -6.92 2.89
N PRO A 503 41.82 -7.83 2.46
CA PRO A 503 42.85 -8.39 3.33
C PRO A 503 43.73 -7.31 3.98
N GLN A 504 44.03 -6.23 3.25
CA GLN A 504 44.84 -5.12 3.74
C GLN A 504 44.14 -4.35 4.87
N GLU A 505 42.85 -4.00 4.68
CA GLU A 505 42.06 -3.32 5.73
C GLU A 505 41.95 -4.17 7.00
N PHE A 506 41.83 -5.50 6.85
CA PHE A 506 41.79 -6.40 7.99
C PHE A 506 43.13 -6.48 8.74
N ASP A 507 44.25 -6.52 8.02
CA ASP A 507 45.59 -6.50 8.63
C ASP A 507 45.86 -5.16 9.35
N ASP A 508 45.41 -4.04 8.78
CA ASP A 508 45.50 -2.72 9.42
C ASP A 508 44.67 -2.66 10.71
N LEU A 509 43.44 -3.21 10.69
CA LEU A 509 42.61 -3.34 11.89
C LEU A 509 43.28 -4.20 12.97
N LYS A 510 43.93 -5.31 12.59
CA LYS A 510 44.70 -6.14 13.52
C LYS A 510 45.85 -5.36 14.15
N ARG A 511 46.58 -4.57 13.37
CA ARG A 511 47.67 -3.71 13.89
C ARG A 511 47.14 -2.68 14.88
N GLN A 512 45.99 -2.06 14.61
CA GLN A 512 45.35 -1.11 15.53
C GLN A 512 44.89 -1.74 16.85
N LYS A 513 44.46 -3.01 16.81
CA LYS A 513 44.05 -3.76 18.02
C LYS A 513 45.21 -4.40 18.79
N ALA A 514 46.39 -4.51 18.19
CA ALA A 514 47.55 -5.07 18.86
C ALA A 514 47.85 -4.22 20.10
N LYS A 515 47.73 -4.81 21.29
CA LYS A 515 48.20 -4.16 22.51
C LYS A 515 49.71 -3.97 22.37
N GLU A 516 50.17 -2.72 22.47
CA GLU A 516 51.59 -2.48 22.66
C GLU A 516 51.99 -3.12 23.98
N ASP A 517 52.78 -4.20 23.89
CA ASP A 517 53.36 -4.84 25.06
C ASP A 517 54.55 -3.99 25.52
N VAL A 518 54.25 -2.82 26.11
CA VAL A 518 55.26 -1.87 26.57
C VAL A 518 55.94 -2.48 27.79
N GLN A 519 57.06 -3.16 27.55
CA GLN A 519 57.93 -3.61 28.62
C GLN A 519 58.67 -2.40 29.19
N PHE A 520 58.26 -1.95 30.38
CA PHE A 520 59.04 -0.96 31.12
C PHE A 520 60.39 -1.58 31.49
N SER A 521 61.49 -0.95 31.05
CA SER A 521 62.85 -1.34 31.42
C SER A 521 63.62 -0.14 31.98
N GLY A 522 64.52 -0.36 32.93
CA GLY A 522 65.38 0.68 33.52
C GLY A 522 65.23 0.85 35.04
N ILE A 523 65.87 1.90 35.57
CA ILE A 523 65.93 2.24 37.01
C ILE A 523 64.53 2.40 37.64
N GLY A 524 63.53 2.82 36.86
CA GLY A 524 62.14 2.99 37.33
C GLY A 524 61.38 1.71 37.69
N VAL A 525 61.89 0.53 37.31
CA VAL A 525 61.32 -0.78 37.65
C VAL A 525 62.14 -1.49 38.74
N GLN A 526 63.32 -0.98 39.07
CA GLN A 526 64.14 -1.53 40.14
C GLN A 526 63.53 -1.16 41.49
N SER A 527 63.09 -2.18 42.24
CA SER A 527 62.56 -2.01 43.59
C SER A 527 63.62 -1.53 44.59
N ASP A 528 64.92 -1.78 44.31
CA ASP A 528 66.03 -1.42 45.18
C ASP A 528 67.30 -1.02 44.43
N TRP A 529 68.08 -0.14 45.06
CA TRP A 529 69.46 0.16 44.67
C TRP A 529 70.37 -0.89 45.32
N SER A 530 71.11 -1.67 44.54
CA SER A 530 72.13 -2.57 45.09
C SER A 530 73.26 -1.73 45.70
N VAL A 531 73.28 -1.60 47.01
CA VAL A 531 74.44 -1.03 47.72
C VAL A 531 75.54 -2.10 47.71
N CYS A 532 76.71 -1.78 47.14
CA CYS A 532 77.85 -2.69 47.12
C CYS A 532 78.17 -3.24 48.53
N ASP A 533 78.60 -4.50 48.61
CA ASP A 533 78.94 -5.19 49.86
C ASP A 533 79.84 -4.33 50.75
N SER A 534 79.22 -3.71 51.76
CA SER A 534 79.89 -2.84 52.72
C SER A 534 79.84 -3.50 54.09
N LYS A 535 81.01 -3.72 54.70
CA LYS A 535 81.16 -4.30 56.05
C LYS A 535 80.69 -3.37 57.18
N LEU A 536 80.00 -2.28 56.86
CA LEU A 536 79.49 -1.32 57.82
C LEU A 536 78.15 -1.81 58.37
N MET A 537 78.15 -2.28 59.62
CA MET A 537 76.96 -2.75 60.35
C MET A 537 75.78 -1.76 60.29
N ARG A 538 76.05 -0.45 60.27
CA ARG A 538 74.99 0.59 60.16
C ARG A 538 74.29 0.59 58.80
N LEU A 539 75.01 0.33 57.71
CA LEU A 539 74.43 0.19 56.38
C LEU A 539 73.61 -1.10 56.30
N GLU A 540 74.12 -2.19 56.88
CA GLU A 540 73.41 -3.47 56.93
C GLU A 540 72.08 -3.36 57.71
N VAL A 541 72.07 -2.72 58.87
CA VAL A 541 70.83 -2.42 59.61
C VAL A 541 69.87 -1.59 58.76
N GLY A 542 70.36 -0.53 58.10
CA GLY A 542 69.53 0.27 57.19
C GLY A 542 68.96 -0.53 56.01
N THR A 543 69.70 -1.51 55.48
CA THR A 543 69.18 -2.40 54.44
C THR A 543 68.08 -3.33 54.96
N PHE A 544 68.23 -3.87 56.18
CA PHE A 544 67.18 -4.70 56.79
C PHE A 544 65.93 -3.89 57.15
N GLU A 545 66.08 -2.65 57.62
CA GLU A 545 64.96 -1.72 57.86
C GLU A 545 64.21 -1.42 56.56
N ARG A 546 64.95 -1.12 55.47
CA ARG A 546 64.34 -0.87 54.16
C ARG A 546 63.64 -2.10 53.60
N GLN A 547 64.25 -3.28 53.66
CA GLN A 547 63.64 -4.54 53.24
C GLN A 547 62.40 -4.86 54.07
N LEU A 548 62.41 -4.55 55.36
CA LEU A 548 61.23 -4.68 56.21
C LEU A 548 60.12 -3.72 55.75
N ILE A 549 60.43 -2.48 55.36
CA ILE A 549 59.46 -1.52 54.81
C ILE A 549 58.85 -2.01 53.50
N THR A 550 59.66 -2.49 52.56
CA THR A 550 59.20 -2.92 51.23
C THR A 550 58.52 -4.29 51.21
N CYS A 551 58.79 -5.16 52.20
CA CYS A 551 58.22 -6.50 52.23
C CYS A 551 56.70 -6.51 52.43
N THR A 552 55.99 -7.23 51.56
CA THR A 552 54.52 -7.37 51.57
C THR A 552 54.04 -8.76 52.02
N HIS A 553 54.94 -9.67 52.41
CA HIS A 553 54.62 -11.03 52.83
C HIS A 553 55.04 -11.30 54.29
N ALA A 554 54.21 -12.03 55.05
CA ALA A 554 54.44 -12.25 56.48
C ALA A 554 55.71 -13.07 56.79
N SER A 555 56.09 -14.01 55.93
CA SER A 555 57.31 -14.82 56.08
C SER A 555 58.58 -13.97 55.93
N GLY A 556 58.56 -12.97 55.04
CA GLY A 556 59.66 -12.02 54.86
C GLY A 556 59.76 -11.07 56.04
N VAL A 557 58.63 -10.52 56.51
CA VAL A 557 58.58 -9.69 57.73
C VAL A 557 59.17 -10.45 58.92
N ARG A 558 58.80 -11.72 59.12
CA ARG A 558 59.37 -12.58 60.17
C ARG A 558 60.88 -12.71 60.07
N LYS A 559 61.41 -13.05 58.89
CA LYS A 559 62.86 -13.19 58.66
C LYS A 559 63.60 -11.88 58.96
N MET A 560 63.04 -10.73 58.55
CA MET A 560 63.66 -9.43 58.78
C MET A 560 63.65 -9.04 60.26
N LEU A 561 62.57 -9.31 60.99
CA LEU A 561 62.50 -9.03 62.43
C LEU A 561 63.48 -9.86 63.24
N VAL A 562 63.71 -11.13 62.87
CA VAL A 562 64.73 -11.96 63.52
C VAL A 562 66.13 -11.39 63.29
N LYS A 563 66.44 -10.94 62.06
CA LYS A 563 67.72 -10.32 61.74
C LYS A 563 67.93 -8.99 62.48
N LEU A 564 66.91 -8.13 62.51
CA LEU A 564 66.96 -6.84 63.21
C LEU A 564 67.06 -7.00 64.72
N ALA A 565 66.35 -7.97 65.31
CA ALA A 565 66.46 -8.29 66.74
C ALA A 565 67.88 -8.73 67.12
N GLY A 566 68.57 -9.49 66.25
CA GLY A 566 69.96 -9.91 66.44
C GLY A 566 70.98 -8.76 66.43
N THR A 567 70.63 -7.60 65.85
CA THR A 567 71.49 -6.40 65.82
C THR A 567 71.34 -5.48 67.04
N ASN A 568 70.60 -5.94 68.06
CA ASN A 568 70.38 -5.31 69.38
C ASN A 568 69.70 -3.92 69.34
N PRO A 569 68.40 -3.84 68.97
CA PRO A 569 67.69 -2.58 68.85
C PRO A 569 67.25 -2.05 70.23
N THR A 570 67.79 -0.89 70.64
CA THR A 570 67.36 -0.18 71.86
C THR A 570 65.92 0.34 71.75
N LYS A 571 65.41 0.50 70.53
CA LYS A 571 64.06 0.96 70.19
C LYS A 571 63.17 -0.20 69.70
N PRO A 572 61.85 -0.14 69.87
CA PRO A 572 60.96 -1.14 69.30
C PRO A 572 60.98 -1.12 67.77
N LEU A 573 60.89 -2.29 67.13
CA LEU A 573 61.07 -2.44 65.68
C LEU A 573 59.90 -1.83 64.90
N TRP A 574 58.71 -1.73 65.50
CA TRP A 574 57.59 -1.04 64.85
C TRP A 574 57.79 0.47 64.67
N SER A 575 58.77 1.09 65.35
CA SER A 575 59.07 2.53 65.23
C SER A 575 59.85 2.89 63.95
N ILE A 576 60.29 1.89 63.17
CA ILE A 576 61.06 2.07 61.94
C ILE A 576 60.28 2.88 60.89
N ASN A 577 58.96 2.69 60.81
CA ASN A 577 58.13 3.40 59.83
C ASN A 577 56.92 4.08 60.49
N PRO A 578 56.84 5.42 60.46
CA PRO A 578 55.70 6.17 60.99
C PRO A 578 54.35 5.86 60.32
N SER A 579 54.35 5.34 59.08
CA SER A 579 53.12 5.03 58.34
C SER A 579 52.35 3.83 58.92
N TRP A 580 52.99 2.98 59.73
CA TRP A 580 52.36 1.84 60.41
C TRP A 580 51.55 2.27 61.63
N SER A 581 50.71 3.29 61.45
CA SER A 581 49.79 3.76 62.48
C SER A 581 48.65 2.75 62.67
N ILE A 582 48.36 2.43 63.92
CA ILE A 582 47.31 1.49 64.32
C ILE A 582 46.26 2.24 65.15
N PRO A 583 44.95 1.93 65.03
CA PRO A 583 43.93 2.56 65.87
C PRO A 583 44.20 2.36 67.37
N MET A 584 43.88 3.37 68.17
CA MET A 584 44.20 3.41 69.60
C MET A 584 43.77 2.16 70.40
N PRO A 585 42.57 1.57 70.19
CA PRO A 585 42.17 0.37 70.92
C PRO A 585 43.08 -0.84 70.65
N MET A 586 43.55 -0.99 69.41
CA MET A 586 44.43 -2.10 69.01
C MET A 586 45.88 -1.81 69.42
N LYS A 587 46.29 -0.54 69.43
CA LYS A 587 47.58 -0.12 70.00
C LYS A 587 47.67 -0.44 71.50
N GLN A 588 46.63 -0.12 72.28
CA GLN A 588 46.60 -0.43 73.72
C GLN A 588 46.70 -1.94 73.99
N LEU A 589 46.01 -2.76 73.21
CA LEU A 589 46.09 -4.22 73.31
C LEU A 589 47.51 -4.74 73.00
N LEU A 590 48.11 -4.28 71.89
CA LEU A 590 49.45 -4.72 71.50
C LEU A 590 50.52 -4.28 72.50
N MET A 591 50.42 -3.06 73.06
CA MET A 591 51.36 -2.59 74.08
C MET A 591 51.24 -3.32 75.42
N SER A 592 50.10 -3.98 75.69
CA SER A 592 49.91 -4.81 76.89
C SER A 592 50.51 -6.22 76.79
N LEU A 593 50.94 -6.63 75.59
CA LEU A 593 51.67 -7.89 75.39
C LEU A 593 53.08 -7.80 75.98
N GLN A 594 53.61 -8.94 76.43
CA GLN A 594 55.01 -9.04 76.85
C GLN A 594 55.95 -8.61 75.72
N ARG A 595 56.93 -7.76 76.04
CA ARG A 595 57.91 -7.29 75.06
C ARG A 595 58.67 -8.47 74.45
N GLY A 596 58.63 -8.58 73.14
CA GLY A 596 59.26 -9.66 72.40
C GLY A 596 58.75 -9.77 70.97
N PHE A 597 59.20 -10.81 70.27
CA PHE A 597 58.94 -11.02 68.84
C PHE A 597 57.46 -10.88 68.45
N LEU A 598 56.55 -11.49 69.23
CA LEU A 598 55.11 -11.47 68.91
C LEU A 598 54.52 -10.07 68.93
N GLN A 599 54.96 -9.22 69.87
CA GLN A 599 54.50 -7.84 69.96
C GLN A 599 54.94 -7.03 68.73
N ASP A 600 56.22 -7.13 68.34
CA ASP A 600 56.75 -6.46 67.14
C ASP A 600 56.12 -6.98 65.85
N PHE A 601 56.00 -8.30 65.72
CA PHE A 601 55.42 -8.96 64.56
C PHE A 601 53.95 -8.59 64.37
N ALA A 602 53.15 -8.64 65.44
CA ALA A 602 51.74 -8.29 65.39
C ALA A 602 51.51 -6.82 65.04
N TYR A 603 52.29 -5.91 65.62
CA TYR A 603 52.19 -4.47 65.32
C TYR A 603 52.48 -4.20 63.84
N ILE A 604 53.58 -4.76 63.32
CA ILE A 604 53.99 -4.50 61.94
C ILE A 604 53.03 -5.14 60.93
N LEU A 605 52.52 -6.35 61.18
CA LEU A 605 51.54 -6.98 60.29
C LEU A 605 50.23 -6.19 60.20
N VAL A 606 49.74 -5.68 61.33
CA VAL A 606 48.53 -4.84 61.36
C VAL A 606 48.78 -3.49 60.68
N GLY A 607 49.93 -2.87 60.91
CA GLY A 607 50.31 -1.63 60.23
C GLY A 607 50.40 -1.81 58.71
N LYS A 608 51.06 -2.87 58.25
CA LYS A 608 51.21 -3.19 56.82
C LYS A 608 49.91 -3.61 56.16
N SER A 609 49.06 -4.39 56.82
CA SER A 609 47.77 -4.77 56.24
C SER A 609 46.88 -3.55 56.01
N ARG A 610 46.91 -2.56 56.90
CA ARG A 610 46.24 -1.26 56.69
C ARG A 610 46.84 -0.47 55.54
N GLU A 611 48.16 -0.43 55.42
CA GLU A 611 48.85 0.22 54.30
C GLU A 611 48.46 -0.42 52.95
N LEU A 612 48.45 -1.74 52.88
CA LEU A 612 48.04 -2.50 51.68
C LEU A 612 46.56 -2.30 51.36
N ALA A 613 45.70 -2.29 52.38
CA ALA A 613 44.28 -1.99 52.21
C ALA A 613 44.05 -0.56 51.68
N ALA A 614 44.84 0.43 52.14
CA ALA A 614 44.81 1.78 51.60
C ALA A 614 45.26 1.85 50.13
N LYS A 615 46.18 0.96 49.71
CA LYS A 615 46.63 0.77 48.32
C LYS A 615 45.68 -0.09 47.47
N LYS A 616 44.54 -0.54 48.03
CA LYS A 616 43.57 -1.45 47.40
C LYS A 616 44.11 -2.87 47.09
N ASP A 617 45.24 -3.27 47.67
CA ASP A 617 45.71 -4.65 47.63
C ASP A 617 45.12 -5.45 48.80
N TYR A 618 43.85 -5.80 48.65
CA TYR A 618 43.11 -6.55 49.67
C TYR A 618 43.63 -7.98 49.83
N SER A 619 44.17 -8.57 48.75
CA SER A 619 44.66 -9.95 48.75
C SER A 619 45.85 -10.13 49.70
N ALA A 620 46.85 -9.26 49.58
CA ALA A 620 48.03 -9.28 50.45
C ALA A 620 47.67 -8.85 51.88
N ALA A 621 46.78 -7.85 52.04
CA ALA A 621 46.33 -7.42 53.36
C ALA A 621 45.65 -8.54 54.16
N ILE A 622 44.76 -9.31 53.53
CA ILE A 622 44.10 -10.48 54.12
C ILE A 622 45.12 -11.56 54.46
N ALA A 623 46.10 -11.83 53.59
CA ALA A 623 47.13 -12.82 53.84
C ALA A 623 47.98 -12.48 55.08
N LEU A 624 48.33 -11.20 55.28
CA LEU A 624 49.06 -10.75 56.48
C LEU A 624 48.24 -10.93 57.76
N LEU A 625 46.97 -10.53 57.76
CA LEU A 625 46.08 -10.68 58.93
C LEU A 625 45.78 -12.15 59.24
N THR A 626 45.60 -12.97 58.20
CA THR A 626 45.40 -14.42 58.36
C THR A 626 46.63 -15.08 58.96
N CYS A 627 47.83 -14.67 58.55
CA CYS A 627 49.07 -15.15 59.17
C CYS A 627 49.17 -14.72 60.63
N LEU A 628 48.81 -13.47 60.96
CA LEU A 628 48.78 -13.02 62.35
C LEU A 628 47.80 -13.86 63.19
N LYS A 629 46.58 -14.09 62.69
CA LYS A 629 45.59 -14.93 63.33
C LYS A 629 46.11 -16.35 63.57
N SER A 630 46.80 -16.95 62.59
CA SER A 630 47.42 -18.26 62.78
C SER A 630 48.48 -18.28 63.89
N GLU A 631 49.30 -17.23 64.02
CA GLU A 631 50.29 -17.15 65.11
C GLU A 631 49.65 -17.01 66.49
N THR A 632 48.48 -16.36 66.60
CA THR A 632 47.75 -16.27 67.87
C THR A 632 47.13 -17.61 68.33
N THR A 633 47.04 -18.60 67.43
CA THR A 633 46.46 -19.93 67.71
C THR A 633 47.49 -21.00 68.10
N ARG A 634 48.78 -20.65 68.17
CA ARG A 634 49.80 -21.63 68.53
C ARG A 634 49.65 -22.11 69.97
N GLN A 635 49.89 -23.40 70.20
CA GLN A 635 49.65 -24.08 71.48
C GLN A 635 50.43 -23.48 72.65
N ASP A 636 51.61 -22.90 72.40
CA ASP A 636 52.46 -22.22 73.37
C ASP A 636 51.93 -20.84 73.81
N LEU A 637 51.02 -20.24 73.05
CA LEU A 637 50.49 -18.89 73.27
C LEU A 637 48.97 -18.86 73.51
N ALA A 638 48.27 -19.95 73.22
CA ALA A 638 46.82 -20.06 73.21
C ALA A 638 46.15 -19.82 74.59
N ASN A 639 46.88 -19.99 75.70
CA ASN A 639 46.34 -19.78 77.05
C ASN A 639 46.42 -18.32 77.53
N ASN A 640 47.01 -17.40 76.75
CA ASN A 640 47.12 -15.99 77.13
C ASN A 640 45.86 -15.20 76.68
N PRO A 641 45.07 -14.63 77.61
CA PRO A 641 43.82 -13.95 77.28
C PRO A 641 44.01 -12.72 76.36
N LEU A 642 45.18 -12.07 76.42
CA LEU A 642 45.52 -10.94 75.54
C LEU A 642 45.81 -11.40 74.10
N VAL A 643 46.42 -12.58 73.94
CA VAL A 643 46.70 -13.18 72.62
C VAL A 643 45.41 -13.68 71.96
N LEU A 644 44.49 -14.29 72.73
CA LEU A 644 43.18 -14.67 72.24
C LEU A 644 42.34 -13.46 71.78
N LYS A 645 42.43 -12.34 72.51
CA LYS A 645 41.77 -11.10 72.12
C LYS A 645 42.37 -10.52 70.83
N LEU A 646 43.69 -10.60 70.66
CA LEU A 646 44.37 -10.21 69.42
C LEU A 646 43.91 -11.07 68.23
N GLY A 647 43.82 -12.39 68.39
CA GLY A 647 43.36 -13.31 67.34
C GLY A 647 41.89 -13.14 66.92
N LYS A 648 41.06 -12.54 67.78
CA LYS A 648 39.68 -12.14 67.44
C LYS A 648 39.61 -10.82 66.69
N MET A 649 40.60 -9.95 66.85
CA MET A 649 40.65 -8.63 66.20
C MET A 649 41.36 -8.65 64.84
N ALA A 650 42.26 -9.63 64.63
CA ALA A 650 42.89 -9.95 63.35
C ALA A 650 41.98 -10.83 62.48
#